data_AF-A0A8H7EJT8-F1
#
_entry.id   AF-A0A8H7EJT8-F1
#
_cell.length_a   1.000
_cell.length_b   1.000
_cell.length_c   1.000
_cell.angle_alpha   90.00
_cell.angle_beta   90.00
_cell.angle_gamma   90.00
#
_symmetry.space_group_name_H-M   'P 1'
#
loop_
_entity.id
_entity.type
_entity.pdbx_description
1 polymer ?
#
loop_
_entity_poly.entity_id
_entity_poly.type
_entity_poly.pdbx_seq_one_letter_code
_entity_poly.pdbx_strand_id
1 'polypeptide(L)'
;MPHATLTRESVASHNTPEDLWCIIDHKVYDLSDFVDAHPGGSVVLEQVAGQDATTAFYNLHRQEVLDKYQELCIGTIEGEKSEVIVGKPGDLSPVPYAEPLWLRPQFKSPYFKESHRALQKEVRKFVDTHVTPEAQQKEKDGTYISQELINKMAENDMLAMRLGPGKHLHGKNLMGVVKGEEFDYLHDLIQAQEGVRANARGFQDGNMAGMTISLTAVLQWMPESELKTRVVNEVLTGKKKMCLAITEAFAGSDVAGIRTTATLTPDGKHYIVRGTKKWITNGMFCDYFVTGCKTEKGFSVLLIERDEAVETKLIKTSYSTTAGTAFVEFNDAKVPVDHLLGEEHKGFVVIMSNFNHERFMMACAVIRQSRTVVEECLKWSNQRIVFGKKLIEQPAIRQKLAKMISHVEANQAWLESIAYQMTHMSYAQQSKHLGGPIGLLKSYATRSAHEIADEAVNIFGGRGITQGGMGRVIEQFHRTYKFDAILGAGQFAATTRRSHQRHLTRSPHPHTTPARTWLSATATMRRSSSISSISSSSSESEDTMQIFVKTVSGSSTIPLTIPSNTSISTLRSLLALRTNLSTPSDLRIVHAGKHLSSSDTTLADYAIGPNSTLHLALPLRGGMPPKKIRCSFKDCKDRAQPIVGDCGFCQGRHCSRHRMLEDHKCEGLEDCKKESHDRNADKLNSERTVAIKGV
;
A
#
# COMPACT_ATOMS: atom_id res chain seq x y z
N MET A 1 -40.75 9.23 14.56
CA MET A 1 -41.56 9.75 15.68
C MET A 1 -40.61 10.42 16.66
N PRO A 2 -41.00 11.46 17.43
CA PRO A 2 -40.16 11.86 18.56
C PRO A 2 -40.02 10.63 19.46
N HIS A 3 -38.79 10.16 19.64
CA HIS A 3 -38.49 9.00 20.48
C HIS A 3 -39.04 9.25 21.88
N ALA A 4 -39.68 8.23 22.47
CA ALA A 4 -40.24 8.35 23.81
C ALA A 4 -39.11 8.64 24.82
N THR A 5 -39.37 9.52 25.79
CA THR A 5 -38.49 9.70 26.93
C THR A 5 -38.73 8.54 27.90
N LEU A 6 -37.70 7.74 28.16
CA LEU A 6 -37.77 6.53 29.00
C LEU A 6 -36.85 6.66 30.22
N THR A 7 -37.14 5.91 31.29
CA THR A 7 -36.26 5.82 32.46
C THR A 7 -35.47 4.52 32.45
N ARG A 8 -34.33 4.48 33.16
CA ARG A 8 -33.52 3.26 33.29
C ARG A 8 -34.30 2.14 34.01
N GLU A 9 -35.15 2.51 34.96
CA GLU A 9 -36.03 1.57 35.67
C GLU A 9 -37.06 0.94 34.73
N SER A 10 -37.62 1.73 33.79
CA SER A 10 -38.50 1.18 32.77
C SER A 10 -37.76 0.16 31.93
N VAL A 11 -36.57 0.50 31.42
CA VAL A 11 -35.78 -0.45 30.61
C VAL A 11 -35.45 -1.73 31.39
N ALA A 12 -35.10 -1.61 32.68
CA ALA A 12 -34.77 -2.75 33.52
C ALA A 12 -35.91 -3.77 33.71
N SER A 13 -37.16 -3.35 33.48
CA SER A 13 -38.32 -4.24 33.52
C SER A 13 -38.49 -5.12 32.27
N HIS A 14 -37.82 -4.76 31.16
CA HIS A 14 -37.85 -5.48 29.88
C HIS A 14 -36.58 -6.34 29.72
N ASN A 15 -36.54 -7.45 30.48
CA ASN A 15 -35.34 -8.26 30.68
C ASN A 15 -35.50 -9.76 30.31
N THR A 16 -36.48 -10.09 29.46
CA THR A 16 -36.76 -11.47 29.02
C THR A 16 -36.58 -11.61 27.52
N PRO A 17 -36.39 -12.82 26.95
CA PRO A 17 -36.22 -12.99 25.51
C PRO A 17 -37.41 -12.47 24.68
N GLU A 18 -38.62 -12.60 25.19
CA GLU A 18 -39.86 -12.14 24.55
C GLU A 18 -40.15 -10.64 24.81
N ASP A 19 -39.38 -10.00 25.69
CA ASP A 19 -39.52 -8.60 26.07
C ASP A 19 -38.13 -8.05 26.48
N LEU A 20 -37.32 -7.72 25.47
CA LEU A 20 -35.89 -7.46 25.60
C LEU A 20 -35.54 -6.05 25.15
N TRP A 21 -35.33 -5.15 26.10
CA TRP A 21 -34.80 -3.81 25.81
C TRP A 21 -33.36 -3.68 26.27
N CYS A 22 -32.58 -2.85 25.59
CA CYS A 22 -31.27 -2.45 26.09
C CYS A 22 -30.95 -0.99 25.77
N ILE A 23 -30.06 -0.41 26.57
CA ILE A 23 -29.56 0.94 26.37
C ILE A 23 -28.22 0.86 25.62
N ILE A 24 -28.08 1.61 24.55
CA ILE A 24 -26.80 1.82 23.86
C ILE A 24 -26.58 3.33 23.74
N ASP A 25 -25.51 3.81 24.37
CA ASP A 25 -25.22 5.21 24.62
C ASP A 25 -26.36 5.85 25.44
N HIS A 26 -27.23 6.66 24.85
CA HIS A 26 -28.43 7.22 25.52
C HIS A 26 -29.75 6.71 24.94
N LYS A 27 -29.69 5.84 23.92
CA LYS A 27 -30.85 5.36 23.17
C LYS A 27 -31.29 4.00 23.68
N VAL A 28 -32.60 3.76 23.67
CA VAL A 28 -33.22 2.50 24.05
C VAL A 28 -33.68 1.76 22.79
N TYR A 29 -33.27 0.50 22.68
CA TYR A 29 -33.63 -0.37 21.58
C TYR A 29 -34.48 -1.53 22.08
N ASP A 30 -35.60 -1.77 21.40
CA ASP A 30 -36.39 -2.98 21.56
C ASP A 30 -35.83 -4.05 20.60
N LEU A 31 -35.30 -5.12 21.17
CA LEU A 31 -34.66 -6.21 20.43
C LEU A 31 -35.49 -7.50 20.48
N SER A 32 -36.72 -7.46 21.00
CA SER A 32 -37.55 -8.66 21.22
C SER A 32 -37.75 -9.45 19.92
N ASP A 33 -38.11 -8.76 18.82
CA ASP A 33 -38.26 -9.38 17.49
C ASP A 33 -36.93 -9.60 16.75
N PHE A 34 -35.82 -9.06 17.27
CA PHE A 34 -34.50 -9.13 16.65
C PHE A 34 -33.61 -10.22 17.27
N VAL A 35 -33.99 -10.78 18.43
CA VAL A 35 -33.12 -11.64 19.23
C VAL A 35 -32.61 -12.85 18.44
N ASP A 36 -33.50 -13.49 17.68
CA ASP A 36 -33.20 -14.65 16.84
C ASP A 36 -32.48 -14.29 15.54
N ALA A 37 -32.64 -13.05 15.07
CA ALA A 37 -31.99 -12.54 13.87
C ALA A 37 -30.58 -12.00 14.14
N HIS A 38 -30.18 -11.88 15.41
CA HIS A 38 -28.88 -11.35 15.78
C HIS A 38 -27.75 -12.30 15.35
N PRO A 39 -26.78 -11.86 14.51
CA PRO A 39 -25.74 -12.75 13.98
C PRO A 39 -24.82 -13.39 15.02
N GLY A 40 -24.79 -12.86 16.25
CA GLY A 40 -24.06 -13.41 17.39
C GLY A 40 -24.84 -14.44 18.21
N GLY A 41 -26.08 -14.78 17.82
CA GLY A 41 -27.02 -15.62 18.56
C GLY A 41 -27.84 -14.83 19.58
N SER A 42 -28.89 -15.46 20.13
CA SER A 42 -29.81 -14.85 21.11
C SER A 42 -29.15 -14.64 22.48
N VAL A 43 -28.33 -15.62 22.91
CA VAL A 43 -27.69 -15.66 24.24
C VAL A 43 -26.92 -14.39 24.59
N VAL A 44 -26.27 -13.75 23.60
CA VAL A 44 -25.51 -12.51 23.85
C VAL A 44 -26.39 -11.31 24.12
N LEU A 45 -27.61 -11.28 23.57
CA LEU A 45 -28.58 -10.23 23.82
C LEU A 45 -29.32 -10.47 25.14
N GLU A 46 -29.64 -11.73 25.45
CA GLU A 46 -30.24 -12.12 26.74
C GLU A 46 -29.38 -11.69 27.93
N GLN A 47 -28.05 -11.76 27.80
CA GLN A 47 -27.10 -11.33 28.85
C GLN A 47 -27.14 -9.83 29.17
N VAL A 48 -27.61 -9.01 28.22
CA VAL A 48 -27.67 -7.54 28.36
C VAL A 48 -29.11 -7.01 28.39
N ALA A 49 -30.08 -7.91 28.47
CA ALA A 49 -31.49 -7.59 28.58
C ALA A 49 -31.77 -6.72 29.82
N GLY A 50 -32.53 -5.65 29.64
CA GLY A 50 -32.86 -4.66 30.65
C GLY A 50 -31.66 -3.81 31.14
N GLN A 51 -30.51 -3.87 30.48
CA GLN A 51 -29.27 -3.24 30.96
C GLN A 51 -28.73 -2.17 30.01
N ASP A 52 -27.75 -1.42 30.52
CA ASP A 52 -26.88 -0.58 29.71
C ASP A 52 -25.81 -1.42 29.02
N ALA A 53 -26.06 -1.70 27.75
CA ALA A 53 -25.22 -2.51 26.90
C ALA A 53 -24.15 -1.70 26.16
N THR A 54 -23.98 -0.40 26.43
CA THR A 54 -23.11 0.50 25.66
C THR A 54 -21.69 -0.05 25.51
N THR A 55 -21.09 -0.46 26.63
CA THR A 55 -19.72 -1.01 26.62
C THR A 55 -19.66 -2.35 25.90
N ALA A 56 -20.64 -3.23 26.09
CA ALA A 56 -20.70 -4.53 25.41
C ALA A 56 -20.87 -4.36 23.89
N PHE A 57 -21.75 -3.45 23.47
CA PHE A 57 -21.99 -3.10 22.08
C PHE A 57 -20.71 -2.58 21.43
N TYR A 58 -20.11 -1.52 21.97
CA TYR A 58 -18.87 -0.97 21.43
C TYR A 58 -17.67 -1.88 21.64
N ASN A 59 -17.72 -2.99 22.37
CA ASN A 59 -16.62 -3.97 22.32
C ASN A 59 -16.63 -4.81 21.02
N LEU A 60 -17.78 -4.95 20.38
CA LEU A 60 -18.00 -5.88 19.26
C LEU A 60 -18.56 -5.24 17.98
N HIS A 61 -19.06 -4.00 18.08
CA HIS A 61 -19.73 -3.27 17.01
C HIS A 61 -19.18 -1.84 16.87
N ARG A 62 -19.64 -1.17 15.81
CA ARG A 62 -19.41 0.26 15.59
C ARG A 62 -20.76 0.97 15.49
N GLN A 63 -20.72 2.30 15.58
CA GLN A 63 -21.90 3.15 15.49
C GLN A 63 -22.72 2.90 14.21
N GLU A 64 -22.08 2.59 13.07
CA GLU A 64 -22.77 2.39 11.79
C GLU A 64 -23.69 1.16 11.78
N VAL A 65 -23.54 0.23 12.75
CA VAL A 65 -24.49 -0.86 12.94
C VAL A 65 -25.83 -0.30 13.40
N LEU A 66 -25.84 0.68 14.31
CA LEU A 66 -27.07 1.30 14.80
C LEU A 66 -27.79 2.09 13.70
N ASP A 67 -27.06 2.63 12.71
CA ASP A 67 -27.66 3.30 11.57
C ASP A 67 -28.48 2.36 10.68
N LYS A 68 -28.11 1.08 10.63
CA LYS A 68 -28.87 0.04 9.91
C LYS A 68 -30.13 -0.38 10.66
N TYR A 69 -30.11 -0.30 11.98
CA TYR A 69 -31.19 -0.80 12.86
C TYR A 69 -31.87 0.34 13.62
N GLN A 70 -31.94 1.54 13.03
CA GLN A 70 -32.57 2.71 13.66
C GLN A 70 -34.05 2.49 13.97
N GLU A 71 -34.73 1.62 13.22
CA GLU A 71 -36.14 1.28 13.43
C GLU A 71 -36.39 0.55 14.76
N LEU A 72 -35.37 -0.11 15.32
CA LEU A 72 -35.47 -0.76 16.64
C LEU A 72 -35.37 0.25 17.80
N CYS A 73 -35.03 1.51 17.53
CA CYS A 73 -34.87 2.55 18.55
C CYS A 73 -36.24 3.11 18.98
N ILE A 74 -36.68 2.76 20.18
CA ILE A 74 -37.99 3.15 20.73
C ILE A 74 -37.95 4.47 21.51
N GLY A 75 -36.77 4.86 22.02
CA GLY A 75 -36.69 5.95 23.00
C GLY A 75 -35.29 6.46 23.27
N THR A 76 -35.21 7.47 24.13
CA THR A 76 -33.97 7.95 24.75
C THR A 76 -34.15 8.04 26.26
N ILE A 77 -33.08 7.83 27.01
CA ILE A 77 -33.10 7.96 28.47
C ILE A 77 -33.27 9.43 28.87
N GLU A 78 -34.16 9.67 29.84
CA GLU A 78 -34.44 10.99 30.39
C GLU A 78 -33.19 11.70 30.90
N GLY A 79 -32.95 12.93 30.42
CA GLY A 79 -31.84 13.77 30.87
C GLY A 79 -30.45 13.40 30.31
N GLU A 80 -30.33 12.27 29.60
CA GLU A 80 -29.07 11.81 29.01
C GLU A 80 -28.85 12.36 27.59
N LYS A 81 -27.59 12.46 27.18
CA LYS A 81 -27.18 12.95 25.86
C LYS A 81 -26.15 12.01 25.27
N SER A 82 -26.09 11.98 23.94
CA SER A 82 -25.10 11.20 23.20
C SER A 82 -23.68 11.57 23.59
N GLU A 83 -22.89 10.56 23.99
CA GLU A 83 -21.44 10.69 24.18
C GLU A 83 -20.68 10.27 22.92
N VAL A 84 -21.34 9.54 22.02
CA VAL A 84 -20.74 9.07 20.76
C VAL A 84 -20.81 10.15 19.68
N ILE A 85 -19.67 10.37 19.02
CA ILE A 85 -19.58 11.29 17.88
C ILE A 85 -20.04 10.55 16.63
N VAL A 86 -21.22 10.92 16.12
CA VAL A 86 -21.74 10.44 14.83
C VAL A 86 -21.30 11.40 13.73
N GLY A 87 -20.45 10.92 12.82
CA GLY A 87 -20.01 11.71 11.66
C GLY A 87 -21.12 11.86 10.64
N LYS A 88 -21.22 13.04 10.03
CA LYS A 88 -22.11 13.33 8.90
C LYS A 88 -21.34 13.23 7.57
N PRO A 89 -22.04 12.99 6.43
CA PRO A 89 -21.41 13.07 5.12
C PRO A 89 -20.65 14.38 4.91
N GLY A 90 -19.38 14.30 4.51
CA GLY A 90 -18.51 15.47 4.37
C GLY A 90 -17.63 15.78 5.59
N ASP A 91 -17.88 15.17 6.76
CA ASP A 91 -17.12 15.48 7.96
C ASP A 91 -15.66 15.00 7.86
N LEU A 92 -14.79 15.71 8.58
CA LEU A 92 -13.41 15.30 8.80
C LEU A 92 -13.35 14.31 9.96
N SER A 93 -12.54 13.26 9.82
CA SER A 93 -12.33 12.33 10.94
C SER A 93 -11.59 13.05 12.07
N PRO A 94 -12.10 13.02 13.32
CA PRO A 94 -11.41 13.62 14.46
C PRO A 94 -10.21 12.76 14.91
N VAL A 95 -10.16 11.49 14.52
CA VAL A 95 -9.11 10.52 14.90
C VAL A 95 -7.73 11.06 14.49
N PRO A 96 -6.73 11.01 15.38
CA PRO A 96 -5.37 11.43 15.05
C PRO A 96 -4.84 10.71 13.80
N TYR A 97 -4.20 11.45 12.89
CA TYR A 97 -3.64 10.93 11.64
C TYR A 97 -4.63 10.34 10.63
N ALA A 98 -5.94 10.38 10.89
CA ALA A 98 -6.96 9.94 9.92
C ALA A 98 -7.13 10.89 8.74
N GLU A 99 -6.76 12.15 8.92
CA GLU A 99 -6.72 13.16 7.85
C GLU A 99 -5.29 13.67 7.65
N PRO A 100 -4.90 14.02 6.41
CA PRO A 100 -3.63 14.69 6.15
C PRO A 100 -3.55 16.02 6.90
N LEU A 101 -2.33 16.44 7.25
CA LEU A 101 -2.11 17.60 8.12
C LEU A 101 -2.79 18.87 7.60
N TRP A 102 -2.81 19.10 6.28
CA TRP A 102 -3.42 20.30 5.70
C TRP A 102 -4.94 20.41 5.93
N LEU A 103 -5.64 19.30 6.21
CA LEU A 103 -7.06 19.29 6.56
C LEU A 103 -7.32 19.49 8.06
N ARG A 104 -6.31 19.34 8.90
CA ARG A 104 -6.45 19.53 10.34
C ARG A 104 -6.43 21.03 10.66
N PRO A 105 -7.38 21.55 11.45
CA PRO A 105 -7.46 22.99 11.74
C PRO A 105 -6.23 23.52 12.51
N GLN A 106 -5.51 22.63 13.20
CA GLN A 106 -4.31 22.99 13.98
C GLN A 106 -3.08 23.25 13.11
N PHE A 107 -3.04 22.75 11.86
CA PHE A 107 -1.85 22.84 11.02
C PHE A 107 -2.07 23.78 9.83
N LYS A 108 -0.96 24.27 9.27
CA LYS A 108 -0.93 25.10 8.07
C LYS A 108 -0.16 24.36 6.99
N SER A 109 -0.53 24.59 5.72
CA SER A 109 0.19 24.04 4.58
C SER A 109 0.55 25.17 3.61
N PRO A 110 1.76 25.16 3.03
CA PRO A 110 2.13 26.11 1.99
C PRO A 110 1.50 25.81 0.62
N TYR A 111 0.90 24.62 0.44
CA TYR A 111 0.41 24.16 -0.86
C TYR A 111 -1.07 24.46 -1.08
N PHE A 112 -1.89 24.36 -0.02
CA PHE A 112 -3.35 24.34 -0.17
C PHE A 112 -4.01 25.71 0.03
N LYS A 113 -4.90 26.05 -0.90
CA LYS A 113 -5.68 27.30 -0.95
C LYS A 113 -7.15 27.03 -0.61
N GLU A 114 -7.97 28.08 -0.58
CA GLU A 114 -9.40 27.94 -0.28
C GLU A 114 -10.17 27.13 -1.33
N SER A 115 -9.85 27.29 -2.62
CA SER A 115 -10.46 26.48 -3.70
C SER A 115 -10.25 24.98 -3.49
N HIS A 116 -9.07 24.59 -2.98
CA HIS A 116 -8.75 23.19 -2.68
C HIS A 116 -9.64 22.66 -1.56
N ARG A 117 -9.85 23.46 -0.50
CA ARG A 117 -10.69 23.10 0.65
C ARG A 117 -12.16 23.02 0.25
N ALA A 118 -12.63 23.98 -0.55
CA ALA A 118 -13.99 24.00 -1.07
C ALA A 118 -14.28 22.75 -1.91
N LEU A 119 -13.39 22.41 -2.86
CA LEU A 119 -13.54 21.20 -3.65
C LEU A 119 -13.51 19.94 -2.78
N GLN A 120 -12.56 19.85 -1.84
CA GLN A 120 -12.43 18.70 -0.95
C GLN A 120 -13.74 18.41 -0.19
N LYS A 121 -14.37 19.46 0.34
CA LYS A 121 -15.63 19.33 1.10
C LYS A 121 -16.77 18.79 0.23
N GLU A 122 -16.96 19.34 -0.97
CA GLU A 122 -18.05 18.92 -1.85
C GLU A 122 -17.80 17.54 -2.46
N VAL A 123 -16.57 17.23 -2.90
CA VAL A 123 -16.23 15.89 -3.38
C VAL A 123 -16.41 14.86 -2.28
N ARG A 124 -15.99 15.16 -1.04
CA ARG A 124 -16.19 14.25 0.10
C ARG A 124 -17.66 13.95 0.33
N LYS A 125 -18.48 15.01 0.41
CA LYS A 125 -19.92 14.87 0.62
C LYS A 125 -20.57 14.04 -0.48
N PHE A 126 -20.21 14.29 -1.75
CA PHE A 126 -20.68 13.50 -2.88
C PHE A 126 -20.26 12.03 -2.77
N VAL A 127 -19.00 11.77 -2.40
CA VAL A 127 -18.49 10.40 -2.21
C VAL A 127 -19.23 9.69 -1.09
N ASP A 128 -19.44 10.33 0.06
CA ASP A 128 -20.13 9.74 1.19
C ASP A 128 -21.61 9.44 0.87
N THR A 129 -22.27 10.34 0.12
CA THR A 129 -23.72 10.28 -0.13
C THR A 129 -24.10 9.39 -1.32
N HIS A 130 -23.29 9.39 -2.38
CA HIS A 130 -23.66 8.76 -3.65
C HIS A 130 -22.70 7.64 -4.05
N VAL A 131 -21.39 7.86 -3.94
CA VAL A 131 -20.40 6.87 -4.40
C VAL A 131 -20.29 5.70 -3.43
N THR A 132 -20.17 5.96 -2.13
CA THR A 132 -19.91 4.94 -1.11
C THR A 132 -21.03 3.91 -1.00
N PRO A 133 -22.33 4.28 -0.96
CA PRO A 133 -23.41 3.30 -0.90
C PRO A 133 -23.40 2.35 -2.09
N GLU A 134 -23.27 2.90 -3.31
CA GLU A 134 -23.20 2.09 -4.52
C GLU A 134 -21.93 1.24 -4.55
N ALA A 135 -20.77 1.83 -4.22
CA ALA A 135 -19.50 1.12 -4.19
C ALA A 135 -19.54 -0.12 -3.29
N GLN A 136 -20.13 0.00 -2.10
CA GLN A 136 -20.28 -1.12 -1.16
C GLN A 136 -21.25 -2.18 -1.70
N GLN A 137 -22.34 -1.77 -2.35
CA GLN A 137 -23.27 -2.69 -2.99
C GLN A 137 -22.60 -3.46 -4.15
N LYS A 138 -21.91 -2.76 -5.04
CA LYS A 138 -21.26 -3.33 -6.22
C LYS A 138 -20.06 -4.20 -5.90
N GLU A 139 -19.30 -3.85 -4.85
CA GLU A 139 -18.24 -4.73 -4.36
C GLU A 139 -18.84 -6.07 -3.88
N LYS A 140 -20.01 -6.04 -3.22
CA LYS A 140 -20.70 -7.23 -2.71
C LYS A 140 -21.35 -8.09 -3.80
N ASP A 141 -22.08 -7.48 -4.74
CA ASP A 141 -22.86 -8.22 -5.76
C ASP A 141 -22.08 -8.50 -7.06
N GLY A 142 -20.95 -7.81 -7.28
CA GLY A 142 -20.10 -7.99 -8.45
C GLY A 142 -20.64 -7.37 -9.74
N THR A 143 -21.75 -6.64 -9.67
CA THR A 143 -22.37 -5.94 -10.81
C THR A 143 -21.64 -4.62 -11.12
N TYR A 144 -21.81 -4.12 -12.33
CA TYR A 144 -21.13 -2.89 -12.76
C TYR A 144 -21.79 -1.64 -12.15
N ILE A 145 -21.04 -0.54 -12.18
CA ILE A 145 -21.54 0.79 -11.83
C ILE A 145 -22.80 1.13 -12.64
N SER A 146 -23.75 1.78 -11.97
CA SER A 146 -25.04 2.20 -12.50
C SER A 146 -24.88 3.40 -13.44
N GLN A 147 -25.75 3.48 -14.44
CA GLN A 147 -25.82 4.69 -15.28
C GLN A 147 -26.26 5.91 -14.46
N GLU A 148 -27.06 5.71 -13.40
CA GLU A 148 -27.51 6.80 -12.52
C GLU A 148 -26.32 7.50 -11.85
N LEU A 149 -25.40 6.75 -11.24
CA LEU A 149 -24.22 7.35 -10.61
C LEU A 149 -23.26 7.94 -11.64
N ILE A 150 -23.11 7.31 -12.81
CA ILE A 150 -22.35 7.89 -13.92
C ILE A 150 -22.92 9.26 -14.31
N ASN A 151 -24.24 9.38 -14.47
CA ASN A 151 -24.89 10.64 -14.82
C ASN A 151 -24.66 11.70 -13.74
N LYS A 152 -24.84 11.35 -12.45
CA LYS A 152 -24.56 12.28 -11.33
C LYS A 152 -23.12 12.76 -11.34
N MET A 153 -22.14 11.87 -11.59
CA MET A 153 -20.74 12.26 -11.71
C MET A 153 -20.49 13.17 -12.92
N ALA A 154 -21.16 12.93 -14.06
CA ALA A 154 -21.03 13.76 -15.25
C ALA A 154 -21.64 15.16 -15.04
N GLU A 155 -22.83 15.25 -14.44
CA GLU A 155 -23.52 16.51 -14.10
C GLU A 155 -22.71 17.40 -13.15
N ASN A 156 -21.89 16.79 -12.29
CA ASN A 156 -21.00 17.49 -11.35
C ASN A 156 -19.55 17.62 -11.87
N ASP A 157 -19.32 17.33 -13.15
CA ASP A 157 -18.01 17.39 -13.82
C ASP A 157 -16.93 16.48 -13.21
N MET A 158 -17.29 15.52 -12.35
CA MET A 158 -16.34 14.59 -11.72
C MET A 158 -15.63 13.69 -12.71
N LEU A 159 -16.31 13.27 -13.79
CA LEU A 159 -15.68 12.49 -14.85
C LEU A 159 -14.57 13.28 -15.56
N ALA A 160 -14.80 14.58 -15.76
CA ALA A 160 -13.84 15.47 -16.40
C ALA A 160 -12.65 15.78 -15.48
N MET A 161 -12.89 16.09 -14.20
CA MET A 161 -11.83 16.39 -13.22
C MET A 161 -10.80 15.27 -13.10
N ARG A 162 -11.23 14.01 -13.26
CA ARG A 162 -10.37 12.81 -13.17
C ARG A 162 -9.29 12.71 -14.25
N LEU A 163 -9.38 13.51 -15.31
CA LEU A 163 -8.34 13.58 -16.35
C LEU A 163 -7.21 14.56 -15.99
N GLY A 164 -7.30 15.23 -14.84
CA GLY A 164 -6.35 16.25 -14.41
C GLY A 164 -6.62 17.63 -15.05
N PRO A 165 -5.80 18.64 -14.75
CA PRO A 165 -5.99 19.98 -15.28
C PRO A 165 -5.80 20.05 -16.80
N GLY A 166 -6.68 20.77 -17.50
CA GLY A 166 -6.55 20.99 -18.94
C GLY A 166 -7.76 21.67 -19.58
N LYS A 167 -7.66 21.93 -20.89
CA LYS A 167 -8.67 22.67 -21.67
C LYS A 167 -10.08 22.07 -21.60
N HIS A 168 -10.20 20.76 -21.37
CA HIS A 168 -11.48 20.06 -21.23
C HIS A 168 -12.26 20.49 -19.97
N LEU A 169 -11.62 21.18 -19.03
CA LEU A 169 -12.25 21.77 -17.85
C LEU A 169 -12.72 23.21 -18.07
N HIS A 170 -12.18 23.93 -19.05
CA HIS A 170 -12.47 25.36 -19.21
C HIS A 170 -13.96 25.59 -19.48
N GLY A 171 -14.53 26.61 -18.84
CA GLY A 171 -15.96 26.92 -18.87
C GLY A 171 -16.83 26.07 -17.95
N LYS A 172 -16.28 25.10 -17.22
CA LYS A 172 -17.01 24.28 -16.23
C LYS A 172 -16.99 24.90 -14.83
N ASN A 173 -18.00 24.58 -14.03
CA ASN A 173 -18.08 24.93 -12.61
C ASN A 173 -18.05 23.65 -11.77
N LEU A 174 -16.84 23.19 -11.48
CA LEU A 174 -16.54 21.89 -10.90
C LEU A 174 -17.13 21.79 -9.48
N MET A 175 -18.03 20.82 -9.28
CA MET A 175 -18.81 20.65 -8.05
C MET A 175 -19.56 21.92 -7.60
N GLY A 176 -19.77 22.89 -8.50
CA GLY A 176 -20.37 24.18 -8.17
C GLY A 176 -19.45 25.17 -7.43
N VAL A 177 -18.21 24.81 -7.13
CA VAL A 177 -17.33 25.56 -6.20
C VAL A 177 -15.98 25.97 -6.76
N VAL A 178 -15.52 25.37 -7.87
CA VAL A 178 -14.23 25.68 -8.50
C VAL A 178 -14.42 25.90 -10.00
N LYS A 179 -13.90 27.02 -10.52
CA LYS A 179 -13.87 27.24 -11.96
C LYS A 179 -12.86 26.30 -12.61
N GLY A 180 -13.21 25.75 -13.77
CA GLY A 180 -12.34 24.77 -14.44
C GLY A 180 -10.95 25.30 -14.81
N GLU A 181 -10.80 26.60 -15.04
CA GLU A 181 -9.52 27.26 -15.29
C GLU A 181 -8.61 27.35 -14.05
N GLU A 182 -9.20 27.26 -12.85
CA GLU A 182 -8.48 27.30 -11.57
C GLU A 182 -8.05 25.91 -11.09
N PHE A 183 -8.56 24.85 -11.72
CA PHE A 183 -8.25 23.47 -11.36
C PHE A 183 -6.77 23.16 -11.66
N ASP A 184 -6.06 22.65 -10.65
CA ASP A 184 -4.65 22.30 -10.72
C ASP A 184 -4.39 20.88 -10.18
N TYR A 185 -3.14 20.43 -10.20
CA TYR A 185 -2.78 19.08 -9.73
C TYR A 185 -2.96 18.87 -8.21
N LEU A 186 -3.16 19.92 -7.41
CA LEU A 186 -3.54 19.77 -6.00
C LEU A 186 -5.05 19.51 -5.87
N HIS A 187 -5.88 20.10 -6.73
CA HIS A 187 -7.29 19.71 -6.86
C HIS A 187 -7.43 18.27 -7.36
N ASP A 188 -6.63 17.88 -8.35
CA ASP A 188 -6.58 16.50 -8.88
C ASP A 188 -6.20 15.48 -7.79
N LEU A 189 -5.16 15.79 -6.99
CA LEU A 189 -4.80 14.99 -5.80
C LEU A 189 -5.98 14.80 -4.86
N ILE A 190 -6.69 15.89 -4.54
CA ILE A 190 -7.85 15.86 -3.63
C ILE A 190 -8.95 14.99 -4.20
N GLN A 191 -9.33 15.20 -5.46
CA GLN A 191 -10.33 14.40 -6.15
C GLN A 191 -9.98 12.91 -6.12
N ALA A 192 -8.71 12.58 -6.39
CA ALA A 192 -8.21 11.20 -6.34
C ALA A 192 -8.29 10.58 -4.95
N GLN A 193 -7.88 11.32 -3.90
CA GLN A 193 -7.91 10.83 -2.53
C GLN A 193 -9.34 10.68 -2.01
N GLU A 194 -10.20 11.68 -2.21
CA GLU A 194 -11.59 11.60 -1.77
C GLU A 194 -12.33 10.45 -2.48
N GLY A 195 -12.07 10.24 -3.78
CA GLY A 195 -12.71 9.18 -4.58
C GLY A 195 -12.47 7.75 -4.09
N VAL A 196 -11.42 7.49 -3.30
CA VAL A 196 -11.10 6.14 -2.78
C VAL A 196 -11.58 5.90 -1.35
N ARG A 197 -12.16 6.90 -0.68
CA ARG A 197 -12.70 6.77 0.70
C ARG A 197 -13.84 5.77 0.81
N ALA A 198 -14.43 5.36 -0.32
CA ALA A 198 -15.42 4.29 -0.36
C ALA A 198 -14.86 2.92 0.06
N ASN A 199 -13.53 2.72 0.10
CA ASN A 199 -12.87 1.47 0.51
C ASN A 199 -13.37 0.22 -0.22
N ALA A 200 -13.63 0.35 -1.53
CA ALA A 200 -14.14 -0.71 -2.39
C ALA A 200 -13.29 -0.74 -3.66
N ARG A 201 -12.20 -1.53 -3.63
CA ARG A 201 -11.17 -1.47 -4.67
C ARG A 201 -11.65 -2.03 -6.02
N GLY A 202 -12.45 -3.08 -6.05
CA GLY A 202 -13.03 -3.57 -7.29
C GLY A 202 -13.90 -2.49 -7.93
N PHE A 203 -14.75 -1.84 -7.13
CA PHE A 203 -15.58 -0.74 -7.60
C PHE A 203 -14.75 0.47 -8.03
N GLN A 204 -13.67 0.82 -7.33
CA GLN A 204 -12.79 1.92 -7.72
C GLN A 204 -12.27 1.74 -9.16
N ASP A 205 -11.80 0.54 -9.50
CA ASP A 205 -11.35 0.21 -10.85
C ASP A 205 -12.54 0.15 -11.83
N GLY A 206 -13.71 -0.33 -11.39
CA GLY A 206 -14.94 -0.39 -12.18
C GLY A 206 -15.60 0.98 -12.42
N ASN A 207 -15.32 1.96 -11.58
CA ASN A 207 -15.87 3.30 -11.62
C ASN A 207 -15.14 4.11 -12.70
N MET A 208 -15.41 3.81 -13.97
CA MET A 208 -14.90 4.54 -15.13
C MET A 208 -13.36 4.75 -15.11
N ALA A 209 -12.58 3.86 -14.49
CA ALA A 209 -11.13 4.03 -14.42
C ALA A 209 -10.47 3.88 -15.80
N GLY A 210 -11.04 3.02 -16.65
CA GLY A 210 -10.68 2.85 -18.06
C GLY A 210 -10.68 4.17 -18.80
N MET A 211 -11.71 5.00 -18.59
CA MET A 211 -11.81 6.35 -19.15
C MET A 211 -10.69 7.27 -18.64
N THR A 212 -10.39 7.24 -17.35
CA THR A 212 -9.28 8.01 -16.76
C THR A 212 -7.94 7.69 -17.43
N ILE A 213 -7.68 6.43 -17.77
CA ILE A 213 -6.42 5.99 -18.37
C ILE A 213 -6.44 5.95 -19.91
N SER A 214 -7.54 6.26 -20.58
CA SER A 214 -7.61 6.14 -22.04
C SER A 214 -7.99 7.45 -22.72
N LEU A 215 -8.87 8.24 -22.12
CA LEU A 215 -9.41 9.46 -22.74
C LEU A 215 -8.34 10.57 -22.82
N THR A 216 -7.40 10.62 -21.88
CA THR A 216 -6.22 11.50 -21.94
C THR A 216 -5.40 11.27 -23.23
N ALA A 217 -5.25 10.02 -23.65
CA ALA A 217 -4.54 9.69 -24.90
C ALA A 217 -5.32 10.17 -26.13
N VAL A 218 -6.65 10.04 -26.13
CA VAL A 218 -7.51 10.58 -27.20
C VAL A 218 -7.41 12.10 -27.26
N LEU A 219 -7.52 12.79 -26.12
CA LEU A 219 -7.39 14.25 -26.06
C LEU A 219 -6.04 14.75 -26.58
N GLN A 220 -4.96 14.04 -26.27
CA GLN A 220 -3.61 14.46 -26.58
C GLN A 220 -3.16 14.08 -28.00
N TRP A 221 -3.56 12.92 -28.51
CA TRP A 221 -2.96 12.31 -29.69
C TRP A 221 -3.92 12.07 -30.85
N MET A 222 -5.22 12.12 -30.63
CA MET A 222 -6.17 12.10 -31.74
C MET A 222 -6.19 13.47 -32.43
N PRO A 223 -6.12 13.52 -33.77
CA PRO A 223 -6.29 14.76 -34.51
C PRO A 223 -7.64 15.43 -34.21
N GLU A 224 -7.67 16.76 -34.25
CA GLU A 224 -8.93 17.50 -34.16
C GLU A 224 -9.85 17.10 -35.30
N SER A 225 -11.02 16.57 -34.95
CA SER A 225 -11.98 15.95 -35.87
C SER A 225 -13.37 15.87 -35.23
N GLU A 226 -14.39 15.64 -36.05
CA GLU A 226 -15.74 15.33 -35.57
C GLU A 226 -15.74 14.05 -34.71
N LEU A 227 -14.92 13.05 -35.08
CA LEU A 227 -14.73 11.83 -34.31
C LEU A 227 -14.22 12.12 -32.89
N LYS A 228 -13.14 12.88 -32.76
CA LYS A 228 -12.58 13.26 -31.45
C LYS A 228 -13.62 13.98 -30.59
N THR A 229 -14.33 14.95 -31.19
CA THR A 229 -15.38 15.71 -30.49
C THR A 229 -16.51 14.81 -30.01
N ARG A 230 -16.99 13.90 -30.87
CA ARG A 230 -18.03 12.91 -30.53
C ARG A 230 -17.59 12.00 -29.38
N VAL A 231 -16.43 11.36 -29.50
CA VAL A 231 -15.91 10.40 -28.52
C VAL A 231 -15.69 11.08 -27.16
N VAL A 232 -15.07 12.27 -27.14
CA VAL A 232 -14.85 13.02 -25.89
C VAL A 232 -16.18 13.36 -25.23
N ASN A 233 -17.16 13.86 -25.99
CA ASN A 233 -18.46 14.22 -25.43
C ASN A 233 -19.23 13.01 -24.91
N GLU A 234 -19.30 11.91 -25.67
CA GLU A 234 -20.00 10.70 -25.26
C GLU A 234 -19.40 10.07 -24.00
N VAL A 235 -18.08 10.13 -23.84
CA VAL A 235 -17.38 9.57 -22.70
C VAL A 235 -17.48 10.48 -21.47
N LEU A 236 -17.31 11.80 -21.62
CA LEU A 236 -17.43 12.74 -20.50
C LEU A 236 -18.87 12.91 -20.00
N THR A 237 -19.87 12.69 -20.86
CA THR A 237 -21.27 12.61 -20.44
C THR A 237 -21.65 11.24 -19.88
N GLY A 238 -20.73 10.26 -19.92
CA GLY A 238 -20.97 8.91 -19.42
C GLY A 238 -21.92 8.05 -20.27
N LYS A 239 -22.31 8.54 -21.46
CA LYS A 239 -23.12 7.78 -22.43
C LYS A 239 -22.35 6.56 -22.91
N LYS A 240 -21.08 6.74 -23.26
CA LYS A 240 -20.17 5.70 -23.73
C LYS A 240 -19.01 5.50 -22.75
N LYS A 241 -18.50 4.28 -22.70
CA LYS A 241 -17.43 3.86 -21.78
C LYS A 241 -16.19 3.48 -22.59
N MET A 242 -15.01 3.65 -22.00
CA MET A 242 -13.75 3.41 -22.68
C MET A 242 -12.79 2.64 -21.79
N CYS A 243 -11.89 1.87 -22.40
CA CYS A 243 -10.77 1.24 -21.73
C CYS A 243 -9.46 1.43 -22.48
N LEU A 244 -8.34 1.18 -21.78
CA LEU A 244 -7.00 1.13 -22.34
C LEU A 244 -6.56 -0.34 -22.53
N ALA A 245 -6.25 -0.74 -23.76
CA ALA A 245 -5.98 -2.11 -24.16
C ALA A 245 -4.54 -2.28 -24.68
N ILE A 246 -3.57 -2.32 -23.75
CA ILE A 246 -2.14 -2.46 -24.06
C ILE A 246 -1.63 -3.87 -23.78
N THR A 247 -1.76 -4.29 -22.52
CA THR A 247 -1.17 -5.52 -21.98
C THR A 247 -1.68 -6.77 -22.68
N GLU A 248 -0.78 -7.73 -22.88
CA GLU A 248 -1.06 -9.06 -23.45
C GLU A 248 -0.54 -10.14 -22.51
N ALA A 249 -0.95 -11.40 -22.75
CA ALA A 249 -0.47 -12.53 -21.94
C ALA A 249 1.06 -12.66 -21.92
N PHE A 250 1.73 -12.26 -23.00
CA PHE A 250 3.17 -12.35 -23.19
C PHE A 250 3.91 -11.02 -22.96
N ALA A 251 3.17 -9.91 -22.82
CA ALA A 251 3.72 -8.56 -22.83
C ALA A 251 3.01 -7.68 -21.80
N GLY A 252 3.60 -7.60 -20.60
CA GLY A 252 3.17 -6.72 -19.51
C GLY A 252 4.20 -5.65 -19.21
N SER A 253 5.28 -6.02 -18.50
CA SER A 253 6.39 -5.09 -18.24
C SER A 253 7.18 -4.76 -19.51
N ASP A 254 7.33 -5.73 -20.41
CA ASP A 254 7.89 -5.53 -21.75
C ASP A 254 6.79 -5.14 -22.74
N VAL A 255 6.37 -3.87 -22.68
CA VAL A 255 5.33 -3.32 -23.59
C VAL A 255 5.78 -3.37 -25.05
N ALA A 256 7.09 -3.37 -25.33
CA ALA A 256 7.58 -3.51 -26.70
C ALA A 256 7.39 -4.93 -27.27
N GLY A 257 7.10 -5.91 -26.40
CA GLY A 257 6.84 -7.30 -26.78
C GLY A 257 5.42 -7.61 -27.25
N ILE A 258 4.52 -6.61 -27.37
CA ILE A 258 3.13 -6.85 -27.81
C ILE A 258 3.07 -7.43 -29.23
N ARG A 259 2.08 -8.29 -29.47
CA ARG A 259 1.91 -9.08 -30.70
C ARG A 259 0.62 -8.82 -31.45
N THR A 260 -0.36 -8.15 -30.83
CA THR A 260 -1.58 -7.71 -31.54
C THR A 260 -1.18 -6.88 -32.75
N THR A 261 -1.59 -7.26 -33.95
CA THR A 261 -1.22 -6.61 -35.20
C THR A 261 -2.31 -5.66 -35.68
N ALA A 262 -1.91 -4.59 -36.35
CA ALA A 262 -2.79 -3.78 -37.20
C ALA A 262 -2.20 -3.75 -38.61
N THR A 263 -2.89 -4.33 -39.58
CA THR A 263 -2.44 -4.40 -40.98
C THR A 263 -3.30 -3.49 -41.84
N LEU A 264 -2.67 -2.58 -42.59
CA LEU A 264 -3.40 -1.69 -43.49
C LEU A 264 -4.01 -2.51 -44.65
N THR A 265 -5.26 -2.21 -44.96
CA THR A 265 -5.97 -2.77 -46.11
C THR A 265 -5.35 -2.28 -47.42
N PRO A 266 -5.48 -3.04 -48.54
CA PRO A 266 -4.88 -2.65 -49.82
C PRO A 266 -5.33 -1.28 -50.35
N ASP A 267 -6.54 -0.84 -49.99
CA ASP A 267 -7.07 0.47 -50.38
C ASP A 267 -6.59 1.62 -49.47
N GLY A 268 -5.84 1.32 -48.42
CA GLY A 268 -5.31 2.29 -47.46
C GLY A 268 -6.35 2.93 -46.55
N LYS A 269 -7.59 2.42 -46.50
CA LYS A 269 -8.70 3.08 -45.76
C LYS A 269 -8.93 2.54 -44.36
N HIS A 270 -8.53 1.29 -44.10
CA HIS A 270 -8.75 0.63 -42.81
C HIS A 270 -7.53 -0.15 -42.35
N TYR A 271 -7.39 -0.29 -41.03
CA TYR A 271 -6.57 -1.30 -40.39
C TYR A 271 -7.42 -2.54 -40.08
N ILE A 272 -6.86 -3.72 -40.31
CA ILE A 272 -7.38 -4.99 -39.80
C ILE A 272 -6.60 -5.33 -38.54
N VAL A 273 -7.30 -5.32 -37.40
CA VAL A 273 -6.71 -5.58 -36.08
C VAL A 273 -6.97 -7.02 -35.67
N ARG A 274 -5.89 -7.74 -35.36
CA ARG A 274 -5.95 -9.14 -34.89
C ARG A 274 -5.04 -9.37 -33.70
N GLY A 275 -5.57 -9.96 -32.64
CA GLY A 275 -4.78 -10.33 -31.47
C GLY A 275 -5.60 -10.36 -30.19
N THR A 276 -4.90 -10.40 -29.06
CA THR A 276 -5.53 -10.56 -27.75
C THR A 276 -4.92 -9.64 -26.71
N LYS A 277 -5.76 -9.05 -25.86
CA LYS A 277 -5.37 -8.23 -24.72
C LYS A 277 -5.83 -8.85 -23.42
N LYS A 278 -5.10 -8.59 -22.33
CA LYS A 278 -5.37 -9.22 -21.02
C LYS A 278 -5.26 -8.21 -19.89
N TRP A 279 -6.14 -8.37 -18.91
CA TRP A 279 -6.25 -7.50 -17.73
C TRP A 279 -6.77 -6.10 -18.06
N ILE A 280 -7.75 -6.02 -18.95
CA ILE A 280 -8.30 -4.75 -19.43
C ILE A 280 -9.44 -4.31 -18.51
N THR A 281 -9.16 -3.37 -17.62
CA THR A 281 -10.17 -2.75 -16.73
C THR A 281 -11.30 -2.12 -17.54
N ASN A 282 -12.55 -2.27 -17.09
CA ASN A 282 -13.78 -1.90 -17.80
C ASN A 282 -14.01 -2.61 -19.14
N GLY A 283 -13.13 -3.52 -19.56
CA GLY A 283 -13.18 -4.16 -20.86
C GLY A 283 -14.45 -5.00 -21.08
N MET A 284 -15.17 -5.39 -20.03
CA MET A 284 -16.44 -6.10 -20.17
C MET A 284 -17.62 -5.24 -20.63
N PHE A 285 -17.55 -3.92 -20.43
CA PHE A 285 -18.68 -3.01 -20.68
C PHE A 285 -18.29 -1.69 -21.35
N CYS A 286 -17.05 -1.55 -21.81
CA CYS A 286 -16.63 -0.42 -22.61
C CYS A 286 -17.21 -0.49 -24.03
N ASP A 287 -17.44 0.68 -24.62
CA ASP A 287 -17.80 0.85 -26.03
C ASP A 287 -16.58 1.15 -26.90
N TYR A 288 -15.52 1.71 -26.31
CA TYR A 288 -14.29 2.12 -27.00
C TYR A 288 -13.04 1.48 -26.40
N PHE A 289 -12.13 1.03 -27.24
CA PHE A 289 -10.84 0.45 -26.85
C PHE A 289 -9.69 1.28 -27.42
N VAL A 290 -8.93 1.95 -26.56
CA VAL A 290 -7.65 2.56 -26.97
C VAL A 290 -6.59 1.47 -26.96
N THR A 291 -6.22 0.98 -28.14
CA THR A 291 -5.50 -0.28 -28.31
C THR A 291 -4.12 -0.07 -28.91
N GLY A 292 -3.08 -0.60 -28.24
CA GLY A 292 -1.72 -0.62 -28.78
C GLY A 292 -1.53 -1.83 -29.69
N CYS A 293 -1.07 -1.60 -30.92
CA CYS A 293 -0.88 -2.63 -31.94
C CYS A 293 0.52 -2.52 -32.56
N LYS A 294 1.05 -3.65 -33.04
CA LYS A 294 2.22 -3.71 -33.89
C LYS A 294 1.81 -3.42 -35.34
N THR A 295 2.48 -2.47 -35.96
CA THR A 295 2.37 -2.15 -37.40
C THR A 295 3.69 -2.46 -38.09
N GLU A 296 3.73 -2.41 -39.42
CA GLU A 296 4.87 -2.91 -40.23
C GLU A 296 6.25 -2.42 -39.73
N LYS A 297 6.37 -1.13 -39.45
CA LYS A 297 7.65 -0.49 -39.07
C LYS A 297 7.75 -0.15 -37.58
N GLY A 298 6.80 -0.56 -36.76
CA GLY A 298 6.79 -0.21 -35.34
C GLY A 298 5.47 -0.49 -34.64
N PHE A 299 4.96 0.50 -33.92
CA PHE A 299 3.72 0.40 -33.16
C PHE A 299 2.76 1.51 -33.55
N SER A 300 1.46 1.25 -33.49
CA SER A 300 0.42 2.28 -33.62
C SER A 300 -0.57 2.12 -32.48
N VAL A 301 -1.26 3.20 -32.12
CA VAL A 301 -2.36 3.15 -31.16
C VAL A 301 -3.64 3.52 -31.91
N LEU A 302 -4.67 2.70 -31.79
CA LEU A 302 -5.94 2.88 -32.48
C LEU A 302 -7.07 3.03 -31.47
N LEU A 303 -8.04 3.89 -31.76
CA LEU A 303 -9.36 3.83 -31.14
C LEU A 303 -10.17 2.76 -31.88
N ILE A 304 -10.59 1.70 -31.19
CA ILE A 304 -11.42 0.63 -31.76
C ILE A 304 -12.80 0.72 -31.12
N GLU A 305 -13.85 0.86 -31.92
CA GLU A 305 -15.22 0.77 -31.43
C GLU A 305 -15.58 -0.71 -31.19
N ARG A 306 -16.39 -1.00 -30.18
CA ARG A 306 -16.90 -2.35 -29.96
C ARG A 306 -17.88 -2.73 -31.07
N ASP A 307 -17.61 -3.84 -31.72
CA ASP A 307 -18.50 -4.50 -32.66
C ASP A 307 -18.48 -6.03 -32.48
N GLU A 308 -19.01 -6.77 -33.45
CA GLU A 308 -19.02 -8.23 -33.47
C GLU A 308 -17.64 -8.88 -33.60
N ALA A 309 -16.62 -8.15 -34.06
CA ALA A 309 -15.25 -8.63 -34.19
C ALA A 309 -14.46 -8.50 -32.86
N VAL A 310 -15.06 -7.91 -31.82
CA VAL A 310 -14.42 -7.76 -30.50
C VAL A 310 -15.12 -8.61 -29.45
N GLU A 311 -14.50 -9.74 -29.08
CA GLU A 311 -14.98 -10.59 -28.00
C GLU A 311 -14.32 -10.22 -26.66
N THR A 312 -15.09 -10.29 -25.58
CA THR A 312 -14.57 -10.01 -24.23
C THR A 312 -15.01 -11.07 -23.23
N LYS A 313 -14.08 -11.56 -22.43
CA LYS A 313 -14.29 -12.58 -21.40
C LYS A 313 -13.84 -12.06 -20.04
N LEU A 314 -14.68 -12.23 -19.02
CA LEU A 314 -14.39 -11.74 -17.67
C LEU A 314 -13.19 -12.50 -17.08
N ILE A 315 -12.25 -11.77 -16.49
CA ILE A 315 -11.19 -12.35 -15.67
C ILE A 315 -11.49 -12.08 -14.19
N LYS A 316 -11.61 -13.16 -13.42
CA LYS A 316 -11.77 -13.09 -11.97
C LYS A 316 -10.40 -12.84 -11.32
N THR A 317 -10.24 -11.65 -10.75
CA THR A 317 -9.06 -11.25 -9.95
C THR A 317 -9.37 -11.39 -8.46
N SER A 318 -8.44 -11.00 -7.58
CA SER A 318 -8.66 -11.11 -6.13
C SER A 318 -9.66 -10.08 -5.56
N TYR A 319 -10.16 -9.14 -6.35
CA TYR A 319 -11.23 -8.21 -5.95
C TYR A 319 -12.56 -8.51 -6.66
N SER A 320 -13.59 -7.74 -6.34
CA SER A 320 -14.92 -7.91 -6.94
C SER A 320 -14.92 -7.76 -8.47
N THR A 321 -15.79 -8.51 -9.15
CA THR A 321 -15.95 -8.51 -10.61
C THR A 321 -16.52 -7.20 -11.17
N THR A 322 -17.00 -6.31 -10.30
CA THR A 322 -17.48 -4.97 -10.65
C THR A 322 -16.45 -4.14 -11.45
N ALA A 323 -15.16 -4.43 -11.31
CA ALA A 323 -14.08 -3.83 -12.10
C ALA A 323 -14.21 -4.05 -13.63
N GLY A 324 -14.94 -5.10 -14.04
CA GLY A 324 -15.12 -5.45 -15.44
C GLY A 324 -13.80 -5.82 -16.14
N THR A 325 -12.84 -6.37 -15.40
CA THR A 325 -11.52 -6.76 -15.91
C THR A 325 -11.66 -7.86 -16.95
N ALA A 326 -11.22 -7.58 -18.18
CA ALA A 326 -11.46 -8.47 -19.32
C ALA A 326 -10.18 -9.03 -19.95
N PHE A 327 -10.33 -10.21 -20.53
CA PHE A 327 -9.58 -10.67 -21.68
C PHE A 327 -10.33 -10.19 -22.92
N VAL A 328 -9.63 -9.63 -23.89
CA VAL A 328 -10.21 -9.05 -25.12
C VAL A 328 -9.58 -9.75 -26.31
N GLU A 329 -10.39 -10.18 -27.26
CA GLU A 329 -9.95 -10.78 -28.52
C GLU A 329 -10.44 -9.91 -29.68
N PHE A 330 -9.52 -9.52 -30.55
CA PHE A 330 -9.81 -8.82 -31.79
C PHE A 330 -9.71 -9.83 -32.94
N ASN A 331 -10.85 -10.14 -33.55
CA ASN A 331 -11.00 -11.11 -34.62
C ASN A 331 -11.17 -10.40 -35.96
N ASP A 332 -10.10 -9.83 -36.49
CA ASP A 332 -10.11 -9.01 -37.72
C ASP A 332 -10.99 -7.77 -37.63
N ALA A 333 -10.97 -7.11 -36.47
CA ALA A 333 -11.68 -5.86 -36.27
C ALA A 333 -11.21 -4.82 -37.29
N LYS A 334 -12.15 -4.28 -38.07
CA LYS A 334 -11.86 -3.36 -39.17
C LYS A 334 -12.00 -1.92 -38.70
N VAL A 335 -10.89 -1.20 -38.62
CA VAL A 335 -10.80 0.12 -37.99
C VAL A 335 -10.43 1.18 -39.03
N PRO A 336 -11.21 2.26 -39.23
CA PRO A 336 -10.84 3.32 -40.16
C PRO A 336 -9.51 4.00 -39.80
N VAL A 337 -8.75 4.47 -40.80
CA VAL A 337 -7.42 5.06 -40.57
C VAL A 337 -7.42 6.36 -39.77
N ASP A 338 -8.54 7.09 -39.74
CA ASP A 338 -8.72 8.31 -38.96
C ASP A 338 -8.91 8.07 -37.45
N HIS A 339 -9.00 6.79 -37.03
CA HIS A 339 -9.00 6.38 -35.62
C HIS A 339 -7.59 6.22 -35.04
N LEU A 340 -6.55 6.56 -35.80
CA LEU A 340 -5.15 6.54 -35.38
C LEU A 340 -4.86 7.63 -34.35
N LEU A 341 -4.23 7.25 -33.23
CA LEU A 341 -3.70 8.19 -32.24
C LEU A 341 -2.21 8.39 -32.49
N GLY A 342 -1.82 9.63 -32.78
CA GLY A 342 -0.45 10.01 -33.10
C GLY A 342 -0.06 9.63 -34.52
N GLU A 343 1.24 9.45 -34.75
CA GLU A 343 1.80 9.09 -36.05
C GLU A 343 1.91 7.57 -36.19
N GLU A 344 1.63 7.06 -37.39
CA GLU A 344 1.76 5.64 -37.71
C GLU A 344 3.18 5.14 -37.40
N HIS A 345 3.29 3.92 -36.87
CA HIS A 345 4.55 3.29 -36.44
C HIS A 345 5.26 3.95 -35.24
N LYS A 346 4.82 5.13 -34.78
CA LYS A 346 5.40 5.84 -33.63
C LYS A 346 4.53 5.76 -32.36
N GLY A 347 3.59 4.82 -32.29
CA GLY A 347 2.65 4.63 -31.18
C GLY A 347 3.30 4.35 -29.82
N PHE A 348 4.57 3.95 -29.74
CA PHE A 348 5.24 3.76 -28.46
C PHE A 348 5.28 5.04 -27.62
N VAL A 349 5.43 6.22 -28.25
CA VAL A 349 5.41 7.51 -27.53
C VAL A 349 4.03 7.79 -26.92
N VAL A 350 2.97 7.42 -27.63
CA VAL A 350 1.57 7.56 -27.19
C VAL A 350 1.32 6.70 -25.95
N ILE A 351 1.74 5.43 -26.01
CA ILE A 351 1.60 4.51 -24.88
C ILE A 351 2.39 5.02 -23.67
N MET A 352 3.62 5.51 -23.88
CA MET A 352 4.47 5.95 -22.77
C MET A 352 4.07 7.28 -22.15
N SER A 353 3.45 8.19 -22.90
CA SER A 353 3.11 9.53 -22.41
C SER A 353 2.08 9.48 -21.27
N ASN A 354 1.25 8.46 -21.26
CA ASN A 354 0.09 8.38 -20.38
C ASN A 354 0.41 7.91 -18.94
N PHE A 355 1.56 7.24 -18.74
CA PHE A 355 1.85 6.56 -17.47
C PHE A 355 2.15 7.49 -16.29
N ASN A 356 2.55 8.74 -16.52
CA ASN A 356 2.95 9.60 -15.40
C ASN A 356 1.75 10.04 -14.56
N HIS A 357 0.66 10.49 -15.21
CA HIS A 357 -0.58 10.86 -14.51
C HIS A 357 -1.23 9.63 -13.88
N GLU A 358 -1.29 8.50 -14.59
CA GLU A 358 -1.79 7.24 -14.04
C GLU A 358 -1.06 6.85 -12.74
N ARG A 359 0.27 6.87 -12.72
CA ARG A 359 1.06 6.55 -11.52
C ARG A 359 0.84 7.55 -10.38
N PHE A 360 0.67 8.83 -10.71
CA PHE A 360 0.36 9.86 -9.72
C PHE A 360 -0.98 9.57 -9.05
N MET A 361 -2.03 9.28 -9.84
CA MET A 361 -3.37 8.92 -9.33
C MET A 361 -3.33 7.67 -8.45
N MET A 362 -2.58 6.64 -8.85
CA MET A 362 -2.38 5.45 -8.03
C MET A 362 -1.68 5.75 -6.71
N ALA A 363 -0.68 6.64 -6.71
CA ALA A 363 -0.02 7.08 -5.48
C ALA A 363 -1.01 7.83 -4.57
N CYS A 364 -1.81 8.75 -5.10
CA CYS A 364 -2.88 9.42 -4.36
C CYS A 364 -3.81 8.39 -3.67
N ALA A 365 -4.30 7.42 -4.45
CA ALA A 365 -5.22 6.39 -3.99
C ALA A 365 -4.65 5.54 -2.85
N VAL A 366 -3.48 4.94 -3.04
CA VAL A 366 -2.91 4.01 -2.06
C VAL A 366 -2.50 4.73 -0.76
N ILE A 367 -2.06 5.98 -0.85
CA ILE A 367 -1.69 6.80 0.31
C ILE A 367 -2.93 7.13 1.14
N ARG A 368 -4.06 7.51 0.49
CA ARG A 368 -5.31 7.74 1.22
C ARG A 368 -5.85 6.46 1.85
N GLN A 369 -5.89 5.35 1.12
CA GLN A 369 -6.37 4.08 1.66
C GLN A 369 -5.51 3.62 2.86
N SER A 370 -4.19 3.76 2.77
CA SER A 370 -3.28 3.49 3.88
C SER A 370 -3.58 4.33 5.11
N ARG A 371 -3.96 5.60 4.92
CA ARG A 371 -4.39 6.50 6.00
C ARG A 371 -5.70 6.04 6.65
N THR A 372 -6.67 5.62 5.85
CA THR A 372 -7.92 5.04 6.37
C THR A 372 -7.67 3.75 7.15
N VAL A 373 -6.72 2.92 6.73
CA VAL A 373 -6.30 1.74 7.50
C VAL A 373 -5.69 2.11 8.86
N VAL A 374 -4.85 3.16 8.90
CA VAL A 374 -4.31 3.69 10.17
C VAL A 374 -5.43 4.17 11.09
N GLU A 375 -6.40 4.90 10.55
CA GLU A 375 -7.59 5.34 11.29
C GLU A 375 -8.34 4.15 11.90
N GLU A 376 -8.63 3.11 11.12
CA GLU A 376 -9.34 1.93 11.60
C GLU A 376 -8.56 1.17 12.68
N CYS A 377 -7.24 1.05 12.53
CA CYS A 377 -6.36 0.48 13.54
C CYS A 377 -6.34 1.29 14.83
N LEU A 378 -6.34 2.63 14.76
CA LEU A 378 -6.40 3.49 15.95
C LEU A 378 -7.73 3.36 16.67
N LYS A 379 -8.84 3.40 15.93
CA LYS A 379 -10.17 3.19 16.50
C LYS A 379 -10.26 1.81 17.16
N TRP A 380 -9.86 0.76 16.46
CA TRP A 380 -9.91 -0.61 16.99
C TRP A 380 -9.03 -0.80 18.23
N SER A 381 -7.81 -0.26 18.21
CA SER A 381 -6.88 -0.39 19.34
C SER A 381 -7.36 0.32 20.61
N ASN A 382 -8.15 1.38 20.48
CA ASN A 382 -8.77 2.09 21.60
C ASN A 382 -10.07 1.45 22.10
N GLN A 383 -10.70 0.63 21.26
CA GLN A 383 -11.97 -0.03 21.53
C GLN A 383 -11.76 -1.45 22.11
N ARG A 384 -10.81 -2.21 21.56
CA ARG A 384 -10.62 -3.62 21.90
C ARG A 384 -9.99 -3.81 23.27
N ILE A 385 -10.63 -4.59 24.14
CA ILE A 385 -10.07 -5.03 25.42
C ILE A 385 -9.41 -6.41 25.27
N VAL A 386 -8.17 -6.54 25.75
CA VAL A 386 -7.41 -7.80 25.88
C VAL A 386 -6.63 -7.78 27.19
N PHE A 387 -6.62 -8.90 27.91
CA PHE A 387 -5.96 -9.01 29.22
C PHE A 387 -6.40 -7.91 30.21
N GLY A 388 -7.71 -7.59 30.21
CA GLY A 388 -8.31 -6.59 31.10
C GLY A 388 -8.02 -5.13 30.76
N LYS A 389 -7.35 -4.83 29.64
CA LYS A 389 -6.92 -3.47 29.26
C LYS A 389 -7.18 -3.20 27.78
N LYS A 390 -7.16 -1.92 27.37
CA LYS A 390 -7.28 -1.58 25.94
C LYS A 390 -6.08 -2.10 25.15
N LEU A 391 -6.29 -2.53 23.91
CA LEU A 391 -5.25 -3.08 23.05
C LEU A 391 -4.10 -2.09 22.83
N ILE A 392 -4.40 -0.79 22.77
CA ILE A 392 -3.40 0.28 22.67
C ILE A 392 -2.47 0.38 23.89
N GLU A 393 -2.83 -0.19 25.04
CA GLU A 393 -1.95 -0.24 26.22
C GLU A 393 -0.79 -1.22 26.04
N GLN A 394 -0.85 -2.11 25.05
CA GLN A 394 0.25 -3.01 24.72
C GLN A 394 1.36 -2.25 23.96
N PRO A 395 2.62 -2.23 24.45
CA PRO A 395 3.72 -1.50 23.80
C PRO A 395 3.95 -1.93 22.35
N ALA A 396 3.82 -3.22 22.06
CA ALA A 396 3.96 -3.76 20.72
C ALA A 396 2.94 -3.16 19.74
N ILE A 397 1.69 -2.91 20.18
CA ILE A 397 0.66 -2.30 19.34
C ILE A 397 0.99 -0.83 19.04
N ARG A 398 1.45 -0.08 20.04
CA ARG A 398 1.89 1.32 19.82
C ARG A 398 3.06 1.41 18.85
N GLN A 399 4.00 0.46 18.90
CA GLN A 399 5.11 0.40 17.95
C GLN A 399 4.64 0.17 16.51
N LYS A 400 3.68 -0.74 16.30
CA LYS A 400 3.07 -1.00 14.98
C LYS A 400 2.35 0.23 14.46
N LEU A 401 1.52 0.86 15.28
CA LEU A 401 0.81 2.10 14.93
C LEU A 401 1.79 3.23 14.57
N ALA A 402 2.84 3.43 15.37
CA ALA A 402 3.85 4.47 15.09
C ALA A 402 4.54 4.25 13.74
N LYS A 403 4.90 3.00 13.41
CA LYS A 403 5.47 2.63 12.11
C LYS A 403 4.49 2.94 10.97
N MET A 404 3.23 2.52 11.09
CA MET A 404 2.21 2.79 10.06
C MET A 404 1.97 4.29 9.86
N ILE A 405 1.87 5.06 10.95
CA ILE A 405 1.72 6.53 10.90
C ILE A 405 2.93 7.16 10.20
N SER A 406 4.16 6.75 10.54
CA SER A 406 5.36 7.30 9.92
C SER A 406 5.38 7.12 8.40
N HIS A 407 4.92 5.96 7.91
CA HIS A 407 4.80 5.67 6.49
C HIS A 407 3.79 6.59 5.81
N VAL A 408 2.59 6.73 6.38
CA VAL A 408 1.51 7.52 5.77
C VAL A 408 1.86 9.01 5.73
N GLU A 409 2.45 9.55 6.81
CA GLU A 409 2.85 10.96 6.86
C GLU A 409 4.00 11.26 5.88
N ALA A 410 5.02 10.40 5.80
CA ALA A 410 6.12 10.57 4.86
C ALA A 410 5.62 10.50 3.40
N ASN A 411 4.75 9.55 3.10
CA ASN A 411 4.14 9.42 1.78
C ASN A 411 3.29 10.65 1.40
N GLN A 412 2.48 11.14 2.32
CA GLN A 412 1.63 12.32 2.07
C GLN A 412 2.48 13.57 1.79
N ALA A 413 3.54 13.82 2.56
CA ALA A 413 4.43 14.95 2.34
C ALA A 413 5.14 14.88 0.98
N TRP A 414 5.61 13.69 0.58
CA TRP A 414 6.23 13.50 -0.74
C TRP A 414 5.21 13.68 -1.88
N LEU A 415 3.99 13.15 -1.71
CA LEU A 415 2.92 13.32 -2.69
C LEU A 415 2.57 14.79 -2.92
N GLU A 416 2.39 15.56 -1.84
CA GLU A 416 2.10 17.00 -1.91
C GLU A 416 3.22 17.77 -2.60
N SER A 417 4.48 17.42 -2.32
CA SER A 417 5.64 18.00 -2.98
C SER A 417 5.62 17.74 -4.50
N ILE A 418 5.32 16.51 -4.93
CA ILE A 418 5.20 16.18 -6.37
C ILE A 418 4.04 16.93 -7.01
N ALA A 419 2.86 16.92 -6.39
CA ALA A 419 1.69 17.62 -6.91
C ALA A 419 1.98 19.12 -7.11
N TYR A 420 2.66 19.75 -6.14
CA TYR A 420 3.09 21.14 -6.25
C TYR A 420 4.07 21.38 -7.41
N GLN A 421 4.99 20.45 -7.68
CA GLN A 421 5.84 20.58 -8.88
C GLN A 421 5.02 20.45 -10.17
N MET A 422 4.04 19.55 -10.21
CA MET A 422 3.17 19.38 -11.38
C MET A 422 2.36 20.64 -11.68
N THR A 423 1.91 21.40 -10.67
CA THR A 423 1.21 22.68 -10.89
C THR A 423 2.08 23.77 -11.52
N HIS A 424 3.41 23.66 -11.42
CA HIS A 424 4.37 24.66 -11.94
C HIS A 424 5.13 24.21 -13.19
N MET A 425 4.76 23.06 -13.77
CA MET A 425 5.43 22.48 -14.91
C MET A 425 4.45 22.23 -16.05
N SER A 426 4.85 22.60 -17.27
CA SER A 426 4.17 22.15 -18.49
C SER A 426 4.22 20.62 -18.60
N TYR A 427 3.28 20.04 -19.35
CA TYR A 427 3.23 18.59 -19.59
C TYR A 427 4.55 18.00 -20.10
N ALA A 428 5.25 18.72 -20.99
CA ALA A 428 6.55 18.32 -21.50
C ALA A 428 7.64 18.30 -20.40
N GLN A 429 7.65 19.30 -19.52
CA GLN A 429 8.56 19.35 -18.37
C GLN A 429 8.26 18.23 -17.37
N GLN A 430 6.98 17.99 -17.05
CA GLN A 430 6.59 16.88 -16.17
C GLN A 430 7.05 15.54 -16.75
N SER A 431 6.83 15.30 -18.04
CA SER A 431 7.26 14.08 -18.72
C SER A 431 8.77 13.86 -18.66
N LYS A 432 9.55 14.94 -18.81
CA LYS A 432 11.02 14.90 -18.77
C LYS A 432 11.60 14.78 -17.36
N HIS A 433 11.00 15.45 -16.38
CA HIS A 433 11.61 15.67 -15.06
C HIS A 433 10.95 14.90 -13.92
N LEU A 434 9.63 14.63 -14.00
CA LEU A 434 8.87 14.02 -12.91
C LEU A 434 8.59 12.52 -13.10
N GLY A 435 8.80 11.95 -14.28
CA GLY A 435 8.56 10.51 -14.51
C GLY A 435 9.34 9.59 -13.56
N GLY A 436 10.60 9.93 -13.25
CA GLY A 436 11.40 9.23 -12.24
C GLY A 436 10.89 9.45 -10.80
N PRO A 437 10.78 10.70 -10.34
CA PRO A 437 10.21 11.04 -9.02
C PRO A 437 8.84 10.39 -8.73
N ILE A 438 7.89 10.45 -9.67
CA ILE A 438 6.56 9.82 -9.53
C ILE A 438 6.71 8.29 -9.42
N GLY A 439 7.55 7.68 -10.25
CA GLY A 439 7.84 6.25 -10.18
C GLY A 439 8.42 5.81 -8.82
N LEU A 440 9.31 6.63 -8.24
CA LEU A 440 9.88 6.38 -6.91
C LEU A 440 8.82 6.52 -5.81
N LEU A 441 7.99 7.57 -5.84
CA LEU A 441 6.89 7.74 -4.90
C LEU A 441 5.95 6.54 -4.95
N LYS A 442 5.48 6.14 -6.14
CA LYS A 442 4.61 4.97 -6.31
C LYS A 442 5.24 3.69 -5.76
N SER A 443 6.52 3.47 -6.05
CA SER A 443 7.27 2.32 -5.54
C SER A 443 7.37 2.31 -4.02
N TYR A 444 7.63 3.47 -3.41
CA TYR A 444 7.75 3.60 -1.95
C TYR A 444 6.38 3.49 -1.27
N ALA A 445 5.38 4.22 -1.75
CA ALA A 445 4.01 4.18 -1.22
C ALA A 445 3.39 2.77 -1.25
N THR A 446 3.60 2.02 -2.33
CA THR A 446 3.10 0.63 -2.43
C THR A 446 3.90 -0.36 -1.56
N ARG A 447 5.16 -0.06 -1.24
CA ARG A 447 5.93 -0.83 -0.25
C ARG A 447 5.46 -0.51 1.17
N SER A 448 5.24 0.75 1.48
CA SER A 448 4.61 1.18 2.74
C SER A 448 3.23 0.54 2.91
N ALA A 449 2.42 0.49 1.85
CA ALA A 449 1.10 -0.14 1.86
C ALA A 449 1.17 -1.63 2.24
N HIS A 450 2.18 -2.36 1.75
CA HIS A 450 2.40 -3.75 2.16
C HIS A 450 2.65 -3.88 3.67
N GLU A 451 3.55 -3.05 4.22
CA GLU A 451 3.84 -3.07 5.66
C GLU A 451 2.61 -2.66 6.47
N ILE A 452 1.87 -1.64 6.02
CA ILE A 452 0.64 -1.17 6.67
C ILE A 452 -0.42 -2.27 6.68
N ALA A 453 -0.62 -2.96 5.56
CA ALA A 453 -1.57 -4.07 5.46
C ALA A 453 -1.23 -5.20 6.43
N ASP A 454 0.06 -5.61 6.48
CA ASP A 454 0.52 -6.69 7.36
C ASP A 454 0.35 -6.32 8.85
N GLU A 455 0.77 -5.12 9.25
CA GLU A 455 0.61 -4.66 10.62
C GLU A 455 -0.87 -4.51 11.00
N ALA A 456 -1.72 -4.05 10.07
CA ALA A 456 -3.14 -3.88 10.30
C ALA A 456 -3.88 -5.21 10.53
N VAL A 457 -3.59 -6.23 9.71
CA VAL A 457 -4.15 -7.58 9.92
C VAL A 457 -3.75 -8.11 11.29
N ASN A 458 -2.48 -7.94 11.68
CA ASN A 458 -2.00 -8.35 13.00
C ASN A 458 -2.70 -7.60 14.16
N ILE A 459 -2.96 -6.30 14.01
CA ILE A 459 -3.69 -5.49 15.01
C ILE A 459 -5.15 -5.96 15.13
N PHE A 460 -5.80 -6.31 14.02
CA PHE A 460 -7.18 -6.77 14.00
C PHE A 460 -7.35 -8.26 14.34
N GLY A 461 -6.28 -9.05 14.28
CA GLY A 461 -6.33 -10.50 14.48
C GLY A 461 -7.29 -11.19 13.49
N GLY A 462 -8.11 -12.11 13.98
CA GLY A 462 -9.10 -12.82 13.13
C GLY A 462 -10.08 -11.91 12.39
N ARG A 463 -10.34 -10.70 12.89
CA ARG A 463 -11.18 -9.72 12.16
C ARG A 463 -10.49 -9.19 10.91
N GLY A 464 -9.16 -9.10 10.90
CA GLY A 464 -8.37 -8.60 9.77
C GLY A 464 -8.44 -9.50 8.53
N ILE A 465 -8.96 -10.71 8.67
CA ILE A 465 -9.19 -11.68 7.58
C ILE A 465 -10.68 -11.92 7.32
N THR A 466 -11.56 -11.08 7.88
CA THR A 466 -13.01 -11.19 7.72
C THR A 466 -13.52 -10.12 6.76
N GLN A 467 -14.19 -10.53 5.68
CA GLN A 467 -14.72 -9.63 4.64
C GLN A 467 -15.86 -8.72 5.14
N GLY A 468 -16.52 -9.08 6.24
CA GLY A 468 -17.62 -8.33 6.84
C GLY A 468 -17.26 -7.62 8.14
N GLY A 469 -18.25 -6.90 8.69
CA GLY A 469 -18.15 -6.24 9.99
C GLY A 469 -17.00 -5.22 10.07
N MET A 470 -16.44 -5.05 11.28
CA MET A 470 -15.38 -4.05 11.54
C MET A 470 -14.07 -4.33 10.80
N GLY A 471 -13.83 -5.59 10.40
CA GLY A 471 -12.61 -6.01 9.72
C GLY A 471 -12.59 -5.70 8.23
N ARG A 472 -13.74 -5.39 7.61
CA ARG A 472 -13.91 -5.31 6.16
C ARG A 472 -12.89 -4.41 5.46
N VAL A 473 -12.58 -3.25 6.05
CA VAL A 473 -11.65 -2.28 5.44
C VAL A 473 -10.23 -2.85 5.44
N ILE A 474 -9.85 -3.52 6.53
CA ILE A 474 -8.53 -4.13 6.70
C ILE A 474 -8.36 -5.31 5.76
N GLU A 475 -9.36 -6.21 5.71
CA GLU A 475 -9.36 -7.37 4.83
C GLU A 475 -9.30 -6.94 3.35
N GLN A 476 -10.16 -5.98 2.95
CA GLN A 476 -10.19 -5.48 1.58
C GLN A 476 -8.82 -4.90 1.21
N PHE A 477 -8.27 -4.00 2.03
CA PHE A 477 -6.97 -3.41 1.76
C PHE A 477 -5.85 -4.46 1.70
N HIS A 478 -5.82 -5.41 2.64
CA HIS A 478 -4.83 -6.48 2.65
C HIS A 478 -4.90 -7.37 1.40
N ARG A 479 -6.10 -7.69 0.93
CA ARG A 479 -6.30 -8.47 -0.30
C ARG A 479 -5.95 -7.68 -1.57
N THR A 480 -6.08 -6.34 -1.55
CA THR A 480 -6.02 -5.53 -2.77
C THR A 480 -4.88 -4.51 -2.87
N TYR A 481 -4.06 -4.27 -1.83
CA TYR A 481 -2.95 -3.30 -1.92
C TYR A 481 -1.95 -3.63 -3.04
N LYS A 482 -1.84 -4.92 -3.40
CA LYS A 482 -0.88 -5.40 -4.40
C LYS A 482 -1.21 -4.96 -5.82
N PHE A 483 -2.48 -4.64 -6.13
CA PHE A 483 -2.85 -4.14 -7.45
C PHE A 483 -2.08 -2.86 -7.76
N ASP A 484 -1.98 -1.91 -6.82
CA ASP A 484 -1.22 -0.68 -7.07
C ASP A 484 0.28 -0.93 -7.18
N ALA A 485 0.82 -1.98 -6.55
CA ALA A 485 2.22 -2.36 -6.74
C ALA A 485 2.51 -2.87 -8.17
N ILE A 486 1.52 -3.50 -8.82
CA ILE A 486 1.67 -4.21 -10.10
C ILE A 486 1.23 -3.33 -11.29
N LEU A 487 0.07 -2.69 -11.20
CA LEU A 487 -0.47 -1.82 -12.25
C LEU A 487 0.40 -0.55 -12.45
N GLY A 488 0.23 0.17 -13.57
CA GLY A 488 0.98 1.40 -13.87
C GLY A 488 2.49 1.20 -14.10
N ALA A 489 2.89 0.03 -14.59
CA ALA A 489 4.25 -0.53 -14.59
C ALA A 489 4.74 -0.95 -13.19
N GLY A 490 5.10 -2.23 -13.05
CA GLY A 490 5.49 -2.83 -11.78
C GLY A 490 6.69 -2.15 -11.11
N GLN A 491 6.82 -2.37 -9.80
CA GLN A 491 7.84 -1.75 -8.92
C GLN A 491 9.26 -1.75 -9.51
N PHE A 492 9.65 -2.83 -10.20
CA PHE A 492 10.96 -2.98 -10.85
C PHE A 492 11.13 -2.06 -12.07
N ALA A 493 10.13 -1.96 -12.94
CA ALA A 493 10.19 -1.12 -14.13
C ALA A 493 10.23 0.38 -13.78
N ALA A 494 9.58 0.76 -12.66
CA ALA A 494 9.59 2.12 -12.14
C ALA A 494 10.99 2.56 -11.67
N THR A 495 11.78 1.65 -11.11
CA THR A 495 13.15 1.93 -10.61
C THR A 495 14.23 1.79 -11.69
N THR A 496 14.06 0.92 -12.69
CA THR A 496 15.09 0.69 -13.74
C THR A 496 15.12 1.74 -14.85
N ARG A 497 14.07 2.55 -15.07
CA ARG A 497 14.07 3.58 -16.14
C ARG A 497 15.20 4.61 -16.03
N ARG A 498 15.78 4.81 -14.84
CA ARG A 498 16.90 5.72 -14.63
C ARG A 498 18.22 5.22 -15.23
N SER A 499 18.41 3.91 -15.40
CA SER A 499 19.65 3.36 -15.98
C SER A 499 19.68 3.46 -17.51
N HIS A 500 18.54 3.32 -18.18
CA HIS A 500 18.47 3.30 -19.65
C HIS A 500 18.48 4.69 -20.30
N GLN A 501 18.07 5.74 -19.59
CA GLN A 501 18.06 7.10 -20.14
C GLN A 501 19.48 7.68 -20.38
N ARG A 502 20.53 7.05 -19.83
CA ARG A 502 21.94 7.40 -20.09
C ARG A 502 22.52 6.78 -21.37
N HIS A 503 21.84 5.83 -22.02
CA HIS A 503 22.40 5.12 -23.18
C HIS A 503 21.89 5.59 -24.55
N LEU A 504 20.90 6.49 -24.60
CA LEU A 504 20.29 6.96 -25.86
C LEU A 504 20.77 8.35 -26.33
N THR A 505 21.83 8.93 -25.75
CA THR A 505 22.33 10.28 -26.12
C THR A 505 23.74 10.33 -26.70
N ARG A 506 24.29 9.23 -27.25
CA ARG A 506 25.56 9.28 -28.00
C ARG A 506 25.32 9.22 -29.50
N SER A 507 25.25 10.39 -30.15
CA SER A 507 25.56 10.52 -31.58
C SER A 507 27.07 10.76 -31.77
N PRO A 508 27.68 10.30 -32.88
CA PRO A 508 29.12 10.40 -33.10
C PRO A 508 29.47 11.65 -33.93
N HIS A 509 30.51 12.40 -33.56
CA HIS A 509 31.20 13.29 -34.50
C HIS A 509 32.69 13.46 -34.14
N PRO A 510 33.55 13.80 -35.14
CA PRO A 510 34.95 13.41 -35.18
C PRO A 510 35.93 14.54 -34.81
N HIS A 511 37.19 14.11 -34.68
CA HIS A 511 38.43 14.80 -34.32
C HIS A 511 38.68 16.20 -34.91
N THR A 512 39.31 17.09 -34.11
CA THR A 512 40.64 17.71 -34.34
C THR A 512 41.12 18.54 -33.13
N THR A 513 42.42 18.86 -33.11
CA THR A 513 43.37 19.04 -31.98
C THR A 513 43.61 20.54 -31.58
N PRO A 514 44.64 20.98 -30.79
CA PRO A 514 44.43 21.43 -29.40
C PRO A 514 45.07 22.80 -28.97
N ALA A 515 44.91 23.08 -27.67
CA ALA A 515 45.84 23.76 -26.74
C ALA A 515 45.93 25.30 -26.70
N ARG A 516 45.69 25.85 -25.50
CA ARG A 516 46.67 26.70 -24.77
C ARG A 516 46.27 26.98 -23.31
N THR A 517 47.29 26.84 -22.47
CA THR A 517 47.44 27.10 -21.02
C THR A 517 47.32 28.56 -20.62
N TRP A 518 46.91 28.89 -19.37
CA TRP A 518 47.56 29.88 -18.49
C TRP A 518 47.15 29.68 -17.00
N LEU A 519 48.18 29.74 -16.13
CA LEU A 519 48.20 29.79 -14.65
C LEU A 519 47.58 31.12 -14.13
N SER A 520 47.26 31.43 -12.86
CA SER A 520 47.47 30.94 -11.49
C SER A 520 46.66 31.89 -10.56
N ALA A 521 46.16 31.43 -9.41
CA ALA A 521 46.40 32.04 -8.08
C ALA A 521 45.38 31.56 -7.02
N THR A 522 45.94 30.94 -5.99
CA THR A 522 45.33 30.38 -4.77
C THR A 522 44.97 31.42 -3.72
N ALA A 523 43.86 31.19 -3.01
CA ALA A 523 43.71 31.56 -1.59
C ALA A 523 42.84 30.52 -0.86
N THR A 524 43.40 30.01 0.23
CA THR A 524 43.01 28.81 0.96
C THR A 524 42.19 29.18 2.20
N MET A 525 41.04 28.54 2.45
CA MET A 525 40.61 28.23 3.83
C MET A 525 39.63 27.05 3.89
N ARG A 526 39.86 26.21 4.89
CA ARG A 526 39.43 24.81 5.05
C ARG A 526 37.94 24.66 5.39
N ARG A 527 37.28 23.69 4.73
CA ARG A 527 36.13 22.94 5.28
C ARG A 527 36.26 21.46 4.91
N SER A 528 35.90 20.62 5.87
CA SER A 528 35.88 19.16 5.86
C SER A 528 35.13 18.57 4.66
N SER A 529 35.84 17.80 3.84
CA SER A 529 35.31 17.07 2.69
C SER A 529 34.94 15.64 3.07
N SER A 530 33.64 15.35 2.94
CA SER A 530 33.09 14.01 2.77
C SER A 530 33.66 13.39 1.49
N ILE A 531 34.18 12.17 1.58
CA ILE A 531 34.66 11.40 0.41
C ILE A 531 33.44 10.87 -0.35
N SER A 532 33.13 11.54 -1.45
CA SER A 532 32.41 10.98 -2.59
C SER A 532 33.14 11.44 -3.84
N SER A 533 33.24 10.56 -4.84
CA SER A 533 33.97 10.66 -6.11
C SER A 533 35.50 10.54 -6.04
N ILE A 534 35.99 9.31 -6.22
CA ILE A 534 37.24 9.08 -6.96
C ILE A 534 36.85 9.00 -8.44
N SER A 535 37.42 9.91 -9.22
CA SER A 535 37.52 9.82 -10.67
C SER A 535 38.97 10.11 -11.05
N SER A 536 39.62 9.11 -11.64
CA SER A 536 40.91 9.14 -12.36
C SER A 536 41.08 7.71 -12.89
N SER A 537 41.72 7.35 -13.99
CA SER A 537 42.57 7.96 -15.01
C SER A 537 42.80 6.81 -16.01
N SER A 538 43.11 7.11 -17.27
CA SER A 538 43.29 6.09 -18.31
C SER A 538 44.51 5.17 -18.11
N SER A 539 44.29 3.90 -18.45
CA SER A 539 45.22 2.83 -18.88
C SER A 539 46.19 2.20 -17.88
N GLU A 540 45.69 1.24 -17.10
CA GLU A 540 46.19 -0.14 -17.04
C GLU A 540 44.93 -1.03 -16.90
N SER A 541 44.81 -2.12 -17.68
CA SER A 541 43.72 -3.08 -17.50
C SER A 541 43.98 -3.86 -16.21
N GLU A 542 43.43 -3.42 -15.09
CA GLU A 542 43.44 -4.19 -13.85
C GLU A 542 42.74 -5.53 -14.11
N ASP A 543 43.49 -6.63 -13.94
CA ASP A 543 43.01 -7.99 -14.17
C ASP A 543 41.96 -8.33 -13.11
N THR A 544 40.69 -8.10 -13.43
CA THR A 544 39.58 -8.35 -12.50
C THR A 544 39.22 -9.83 -12.49
N MET A 545 39.07 -10.40 -11.29
CA MET A 545 38.64 -11.78 -11.10
C MET A 545 37.23 -11.87 -10.50
N GLN A 546 36.53 -12.96 -10.79
CA GLN A 546 35.27 -13.28 -10.14
C GLN A 546 35.53 -14.19 -8.92
N ILE A 547 34.91 -13.89 -7.79
CA ILE A 547 34.89 -14.74 -6.59
C ILE A 547 33.45 -14.95 -6.11
N PHE A 548 33.25 -15.98 -5.29
CA PHE A 548 31.94 -16.36 -4.77
C PHE A 548 31.94 -16.29 -3.24
N VAL A 549 30.99 -15.58 -2.63
CA VAL A 549 30.89 -15.50 -1.17
C VAL A 549 29.61 -16.15 -0.69
N LYS A 550 29.73 -17.27 0.03
CA LYS A 550 28.59 -17.94 0.67
C LYS A 550 28.19 -17.20 1.94
N THR A 551 26.90 -16.91 2.07
CA THR A 551 26.34 -16.27 3.25
C THR A 551 26.27 -17.24 4.43
N VAL A 552 26.05 -16.68 5.62
CA VAL A 552 25.97 -17.38 6.90
C VAL A 552 24.96 -18.54 6.91
N SER A 553 23.83 -18.41 6.22
CA SER A 553 22.79 -19.46 6.18
C SER A 553 23.14 -20.62 5.22
N GLY A 554 24.24 -20.51 4.47
CA GLY A 554 24.67 -21.48 3.46
C GLY A 554 23.78 -21.54 2.21
N SER A 555 22.64 -20.86 2.20
CA SER A 555 21.58 -20.95 1.18
C SER A 555 21.76 -19.98 0.01
N SER A 556 22.61 -18.95 0.15
CA SER A 556 22.85 -17.95 -0.89
C SER A 556 24.35 -17.69 -1.13
N THR A 557 24.71 -17.56 -2.40
CA THR A 557 26.08 -17.27 -2.86
C THR A 557 26.07 -15.92 -3.60
N ILE A 558 26.94 -15.00 -3.18
CA ILE A 558 27.08 -13.67 -3.76
C ILE A 558 28.28 -13.68 -4.73
N PRO A 559 28.07 -13.54 -6.05
CA PRO A 559 29.17 -13.34 -6.99
C PRO A 559 29.69 -11.89 -6.90
N LEU A 560 31.02 -11.75 -6.83
CA LEU A 560 31.71 -10.46 -6.81
C LEU A 560 32.82 -10.46 -7.87
N THR A 561 32.88 -9.39 -8.68
CA THR A 561 33.97 -9.14 -9.62
C THR A 561 34.85 -8.04 -9.03
N ILE A 562 36.10 -8.35 -8.73
CA ILE A 562 37.05 -7.45 -8.04
C ILE A 562 38.49 -7.67 -8.56
N PRO A 563 39.35 -6.65 -8.50
CA PRO A 563 40.78 -6.80 -8.79
C PRO A 563 41.48 -7.80 -7.85
N SER A 564 42.47 -8.55 -8.34
CA SER A 564 43.23 -9.53 -7.56
C SER A 564 44.02 -8.92 -6.39
N ASN A 565 44.40 -7.64 -6.49
CA ASN A 565 45.09 -6.86 -5.46
C ASN A 565 44.13 -6.23 -4.41
N THR A 566 42.83 -6.54 -4.44
CA THR A 566 41.85 -5.99 -3.49
C THR A 566 42.25 -6.37 -2.05
N SER A 567 42.29 -5.39 -1.14
CA SER A 567 42.54 -5.64 0.29
C SER A 567 41.35 -6.29 0.99
N ILE A 568 41.60 -7.02 2.08
CA ILE A 568 40.54 -7.63 2.89
C ILE A 568 39.60 -6.57 3.51
N SER A 569 40.11 -5.38 3.86
CA SER A 569 39.28 -4.26 4.36
C SER A 569 38.28 -3.76 3.32
N THR A 570 38.71 -3.63 2.07
CA THR A 570 37.83 -3.27 0.94
C THR A 570 36.80 -4.35 0.68
N LEU A 571 37.20 -5.63 0.69
CA LEU A 571 36.28 -6.76 0.53
C LEU A 571 35.20 -6.79 1.63
N ARG A 572 35.57 -6.56 2.90
CA ARG A 572 34.61 -6.48 4.02
C ARG A 572 33.61 -5.35 3.84
N SER A 573 34.08 -4.18 3.37
CA SER A 573 33.21 -3.02 3.13
C SER A 573 32.20 -3.29 2.01
N LEU A 574 32.64 -3.92 0.91
CA LEU A 574 31.77 -4.34 -0.19
C LEU A 574 30.72 -5.37 0.25
N LEU A 575 31.11 -6.33 1.09
CA LEU A 575 30.21 -7.34 1.62
C LEU A 575 29.18 -6.74 2.59
N ALA A 576 29.59 -5.86 3.51
CA ALA A 576 28.69 -5.19 4.45
C ALA A 576 27.55 -4.44 3.73
N LEU A 577 27.90 -3.72 2.65
CA LEU A 577 26.94 -3.02 1.80
C LEU A 577 25.96 -3.96 1.08
N ARG A 578 26.42 -5.15 0.67
CA ARG A 578 25.55 -6.13 -0.03
C ARG A 578 24.69 -6.98 0.91
N THR A 579 25.12 -7.18 2.15
CA THR A 579 24.41 -8.05 3.12
C THR A 579 23.61 -7.28 4.17
N ASN A 580 23.55 -5.95 4.12
CA ASN A 580 22.90 -5.08 5.12
C ASN A 580 23.37 -5.36 6.57
N LEU A 581 24.64 -5.72 6.76
CA LEU A 581 25.22 -5.95 8.10
C LEU A 581 25.86 -4.65 8.62
N SER A 582 25.55 -4.28 9.87
CA SER A 582 25.72 -2.94 10.43
C SER A 582 27.17 -2.47 10.61
N THR A 583 28.16 -3.37 10.58
CA THR A 583 29.57 -3.08 10.89
C THR A 583 30.54 -3.94 10.04
N PRO A 584 31.32 -3.34 9.10
CA PRO A 584 32.30 -4.07 8.28
C PRO A 584 33.42 -4.75 9.09
N SER A 585 33.76 -4.22 10.27
CA SER A 585 34.77 -4.75 11.18
C SER A 585 34.41 -6.11 11.80
N ASP A 586 33.11 -6.43 11.84
CA ASP A 586 32.60 -7.63 12.52
C ASP A 586 32.41 -8.81 11.55
N LEU A 587 32.65 -8.59 10.26
CA LEU A 587 32.56 -9.62 9.22
C LEU A 587 33.80 -10.53 9.25
N ARG A 588 33.57 -11.77 9.66
CA ARG A 588 34.56 -12.84 9.58
C ARG A 588 34.47 -13.53 8.22
N ILE A 589 35.57 -13.52 7.48
CA ILE A 589 35.68 -14.14 6.16
C ILE A 589 36.65 -15.30 6.28
N VAL A 590 36.23 -16.47 5.79
CA VAL A 590 37.04 -17.70 5.83
C VAL A 590 37.25 -18.20 4.41
N HIS A 591 38.49 -18.54 4.08
CA HIS A 591 38.87 -19.20 2.83
C HIS A 591 39.82 -20.38 3.15
N ALA A 592 39.55 -21.56 2.57
CA ALA A 592 40.33 -22.78 2.80
C ALA A 592 40.59 -23.09 4.30
N GLY A 593 39.59 -22.86 5.16
CA GLY A 593 39.69 -23.08 6.60
C GLY A 593 40.50 -22.02 7.38
N LYS A 594 41.06 -21.01 6.71
CA LYS A 594 41.82 -19.91 7.34
C LYS A 594 40.97 -18.65 7.41
N HIS A 595 41.03 -17.98 8.55
CA HIS A 595 40.38 -16.68 8.74
C HIS A 595 41.22 -15.57 8.10
N LEU A 596 40.60 -14.73 7.28
CA LEU A 596 41.24 -13.56 6.67
C LEU A 596 41.25 -12.44 7.71
N SER A 597 42.22 -12.45 8.63
CA SER A 597 42.26 -11.54 9.78
C SER A 597 42.86 -10.17 9.47
N SER A 598 43.88 -10.11 8.62
CA SER A 598 44.68 -8.92 8.36
C SER A 598 43.97 -7.97 7.38
N SER A 599 43.76 -6.72 7.78
CA SER A 599 42.98 -5.73 7.01
C SER A 599 43.73 -5.17 5.80
N ASP A 600 45.06 -5.18 5.84
CA ASP A 600 45.95 -4.54 4.85
C ASP A 600 46.52 -5.53 3.82
N THR A 601 46.38 -6.84 4.07
CA THR A 601 46.75 -7.88 3.11
C THR A 601 45.73 -7.98 1.98
N THR A 602 46.20 -8.37 0.80
CA THR A 602 45.41 -8.53 -0.41
C THR A 602 44.87 -9.95 -0.58
N LEU A 603 43.96 -10.14 -1.53
CA LEU A 603 43.47 -11.48 -1.89
C LEU A 603 44.58 -12.36 -2.48
N ALA A 604 45.49 -11.76 -3.24
CA ALA A 604 46.67 -12.44 -3.77
C ALA A 604 47.58 -12.98 -2.65
N ASP A 605 47.76 -12.24 -1.56
CA ASP A 605 48.58 -12.66 -0.40
C ASP A 605 48.00 -13.90 0.31
N TYR A 606 46.69 -14.11 0.21
CA TYR A 606 46.00 -15.31 0.71
C TYR A 606 45.86 -16.42 -0.33
N ALA A 607 46.50 -16.28 -1.50
CA ALA A 607 46.39 -17.19 -2.64
C ALA A 607 44.94 -17.40 -3.13
N ILE A 608 44.09 -16.38 -2.99
CA ILE A 608 42.69 -16.42 -3.45
C ILE A 608 42.67 -16.07 -4.94
N GLY A 609 42.46 -17.09 -5.78
CA GLY A 609 42.38 -16.94 -7.23
C GLY A 609 40.96 -16.78 -7.79
N PRO A 610 40.81 -16.65 -9.12
CA PRO A 610 39.52 -16.63 -9.78
C PRO A 610 38.65 -17.85 -9.43
N ASN A 611 37.35 -17.64 -9.33
CA ASN A 611 36.33 -18.63 -8.95
C ASN A 611 36.46 -19.19 -7.53
N SER A 612 37.30 -18.60 -6.67
CA SER A 612 37.40 -19.00 -5.27
C SER A 612 36.10 -18.77 -4.52
N THR A 613 35.75 -19.72 -3.66
CA THR A 613 34.64 -19.59 -2.72
C THR A 613 35.14 -19.16 -1.34
N LEU A 614 34.55 -18.10 -0.80
CA LEU A 614 34.74 -17.62 0.57
C LEU A 614 33.47 -17.83 1.38
N HIS A 615 33.62 -17.95 2.69
CA HIS A 615 32.52 -18.14 3.63
C HIS A 615 32.42 -16.96 4.59
N LEU A 616 31.24 -16.37 4.70
CA LEU A 616 30.89 -15.45 5.78
C LEU A 616 30.58 -16.26 7.05
N ALA A 617 31.38 -16.07 8.09
CA ALA A 617 31.14 -16.68 9.39
C ALA A 617 30.49 -15.65 10.34
N LEU A 618 29.53 -16.09 11.15
CA LEU A 618 29.01 -15.27 12.23
C LEU A 618 30.08 -15.09 13.31
N PRO A 619 30.13 -13.93 13.97
CA PRO A 619 30.77 -13.85 15.27
C PRO A 619 30.00 -14.78 16.22
N LEU A 620 30.63 -15.87 16.66
CA LEU A 620 30.22 -16.50 17.92
C LEU A 620 30.29 -15.40 18.98
N ARG A 621 29.17 -15.09 19.63
CA ARG A 621 29.15 -14.27 20.86
C ARG A 621 29.89 -15.04 21.96
N GLY A 622 31.22 -15.01 21.88
CA GLY A 622 32.14 -15.31 22.96
C GLY A 622 32.68 -13.99 23.47
N GLY A 623 31.87 -13.29 24.28
CA GLY A 623 32.34 -12.10 24.98
C GLY A 623 33.40 -12.48 26.01
N MET A 624 34.53 -11.79 25.98
CA MET A 624 35.50 -11.81 27.08
C MET A 624 34.77 -11.40 28.38
N PRO A 625 34.97 -12.09 29.52
CA PRO A 625 34.21 -11.80 30.73
C PRO A 625 34.56 -10.41 31.27
N PRO A 626 33.60 -9.64 31.82
CA PRO A 626 33.93 -8.45 32.59
C PRO A 626 34.73 -8.85 33.84
N LYS A 627 35.57 -7.93 34.34
CA LYS A 627 36.39 -8.11 35.55
C LYS A 627 35.55 -8.73 36.68
N LYS A 628 36.06 -9.81 37.29
CA LYS A 628 35.37 -10.62 38.30
C LYS A 628 34.92 -9.77 39.49
N ILE A 629 33.61 -9.73 39.77
CA ILE A 629 33.05 -9.20 41.03
C ILE A 629 33.20 -10.28 42.11
N ARG A 630 33.73 -9.94 43.29
CA ARG A 630 33.89 -10.86 44.45
C ARG A 630 32.75 -10.69 45.45
N CYS A 631 32.49 -11.74 46.24
CA CYS A 631 31.60 -11.68 47.41
C CYS A 631 32.07 -10.66 48.45
N SER A 632 31.13 -10.00 49.11
CA SER A 632 31.41 -9.05 50.21
C SER A 632 31.14 -9.61 51.60
N PHE A 633 30.86 -10.92 51.73
CA PHE A 633 30.80 -11.58 53.04
C PHE A 633 32.23 -11.84 53.53
N LYS A 634 32.50 -11.56 54.80
CA LYS A 634 33.84 -11.25 55.34
C LYS A 634 34.90 -12.34 55.09
N ASP A 635 34.48 -13.57 54.84
CA ASP A 635 35.34 -14.73 54.62
C ASP A 635 35.17 -15.44 53.25
N CYS A 636 34.36 -14.90 52.33
CA CYS A 636 34.09 -15.54 51.04
C CYS A 636 34.99 -15.01 49.91
N LYS A 637 35.83 -15.88 49.32
CA LYS A 637 36.84 -15.50 48.30
C LYS A 637 36.51 -15.93 46.86
N ASP A 638 35.35 -16.54 46.63
CA ASP A 638 34.96 -17.14 45.34
C ASP A 638 34.17 -16.20 44.40
N ARG A 639 33.99 -16.65 43.15
CA ARG A 639 33.44 -15.90 42.01
C ARG A 639 31.92 -16.08 41.88
N ALA A 640 31.17 -14.98 41.75
CA ALA A 640 29.70 -14.95 41.63
C ALA A 640 29.17 -15.52 40.28
N GLN A 641 28.03 -16.23 40.30
CA GLN A 641 27.25 -16.64 39.12
C GLN A 641 25.72 -16.51 39.35
N PRO A 642 24.90 -16.23 38.30
CA PRO A 642 23.45 -16.04 38.40
C PRO A 642 22.62 -17.26 37.92
N ILE A 643 21.43 -17.51 38.50
CA ILE A 643 20.16 -17.98 37.85
C ILE A 643 18.97 -17.97 38.86
N VAL A 644 17.74 -18.06 38.32
CA VAL A 644 16.39 -17.65 38.79
C VAL A 644 15.57 -18.76 39.51
N GLY A 645 14.81 -18.38 40.56
CA GLY A 645 13.71 -19.14 41.19
C GLY A 645 13.58 -18.95 42.72
N ASP A 646 12.37 -18.99 43.29
CA ASP A 646 12.09 -18.95 44.74
C ASP A 646 11.31 -20.20 45.20
N CYS A 647 11.70 -20.80 46.32
CA CYS A 647 11.03 -21.95 46.96
C CYS A 647 10.34 -21.51 48.26
N GLY A 648 9.03 -21.81 48.40
CA GLY A 648 8.19 -21.36 49.52
C GLY A 648 8.33 -22.15 50.84
N PHE A 649 9.16 -23.20 50.89
CA PHE A 649 9.20 -24.14 52.03
C PHE A 649 10.55 -24.19 52.79
N CYS A 650 11.56 -23.38 52.43
CA CYS A 650 12.88 -23.38 53.06
C CYS A 650 13.08 -22.20 54.04
N GLN A 651 13.56 -22.45 55.26
CA GLN A 651 13.86 -21.42 56.28
C GLN A 651 15.37 -21.09 56.46
N GLY A 652 16.23 -21.47 55.51
CA GLY A 652 17.68 -21.19 55.58
C GLY A 652 18.01 -19.69 55.42
N ARG A 653 18.87 -19.13 56.29
CA ARG A 653 19.36 -17.75 56.16
C ARG A 653 20.58 -17.69 55.22
N HIS A 654 20.48 -16.95 54.12
CA HIS A 654 21.57 -16.75 53.14
C HIS A 654 21.80 -15.27 52.80
N CYS A 655 23.02 -14.89 52.38
CA CYS A 655 23.32 -13.53 51.94
C CYS A 655 22.79 -13.29 50.51
N SER A 656 22.24 -12.11 50.26
CA SER A 656 21.42 -11.80 49.08
C SER A 656 22.14 -11.75 47.73
N ARG A 657 23.46 -11.99 47.65
CA ARG A 657 24.24 -11.89 46.39
C ARG A 657 24.73 -13.21 45.78
N HIS A 658 24.59 -14.37 46.45
CA HIS A 658 25.03 -15.68 45.91
C HIS A 658 24.00 -16.78 46.12
N ARG A 659 22.77 -16.57 45.65
CA ARG A 659 21.86 -17.67 45.41
C ARG A 659 22.31 -18.43 44.17
N MET A 660 22.83 -19.63 44.35
CA MET A 660 22.51 -20.79 43.50
C MET A 660 22.53 -22.03 44.37
N LEU A 661 21.50 -22.86 44.24
CA LEU A 661 21.55 -24.25 44.64
C LEU A 661 21.25 -25.09 43.41
N GLU A 662 22.31 -25.41 42.66
CA GLU A 662 22.28 -26.57 41.76
C GLU A 662 22.43 -27.89 42.56
N ASP A 663 22.53 -27.83 43.90
CA ASP A 663 22.75 -29.01 44.75
C ASP A 663 21.84 -29.10 46.00
N HIS A 664 20.72 -28.38 46.05
CA HIS A 664 19.74 -28.59 47.13
C HIS A 664 18.82 -29.78 46.83
N LYS A 665 19.07 -30.91 47.46
CA LYS A 665 18.12 -32.03 47.51
C LYS A 665 17.05 -31.73 48.57
N CYS A 666 16.03 -30.97 48.19
CA CYS A 666 14.77 -30.96 48.95
C CYS A 666 13.98 -32.20 48.52
N GLU A 667 13.55 -33.04 49.46
CA GLU A 667 12.82 -34.29 49.15
C GLU A 667 11.49 -34.07 48.39
N GLY A 668 10.99 -32.83 48.33
CA GLY A 668 9.77 -32.46 47.59
C GLY A 668 9.98 -31.69 46.27
N LEU A 669 11.19 -31.61 45.73
CA LEU A 669 11.46 -30.85 44.50
C LEU A 669 11.18 -31.72 43.26
N GLU A 670 9.93 -31.76 42.81
CA GLU A 670 9.60 -32.38 41.52
C GLU A 670 10.16 -31.55 40.36
N ASP A 671 10.72 -32.24 39.36
CA ASP A 671 11.30 -31.63 38.17
C ASP A 671 10.30 -30.66 37.51
N CYS A 672 10.71 -29.40 37.35
CA CYS A 672 9.96 -28.33 36.68
C CYS A 672 9.46 -28.76 35.28
N LYS A 673 10.16 -29.71 34.64
CA LYS A 673 9.79 -30.35 33.38
C LYS A 673 8.61 -31.30 33.52
N LYS A 674 8.50 -32.04 34.64
CA LYS A 674 7.37 -32.93 34.95
C LYS A 674 6.12 -32.10 35.27
N GLU A 675 6.23 -31.06 36.09
CA GLU A 675 5.12 -30.15 36.41
C GLU A 675 4.65 -29.32 35.19
N SER A 676 5.57 -28.98 34.27
CA SER A 676 5.22 -28.41 32.96
C SER A 676 4.54 -29.43 32.04
N HIS A 677 5.00 -30.68 32.05
CA HIS A 677 4.40 -31.75 31.26
C HIS A 677 3.00 -32.11 31.77
N ASP A 678 2.81 -32.15 33.08
CA ASP A 678 1.53 -32.44 33.73
C ASP A 678 0.54 -31.30 33.54
N ARG A 679 0.95 -30.02 33.69
CA ARG A 679 0.09 -28.87 33.33
C ARG A 679 -0.32 -28.86 31.86
N ASN A 680 0.60 -29.21 30.96
CA ASN A 680 0.29 -29.27 29.53
C ASN A 680 -0.61 -30.48 29.21
N ALA A 681 -0.44 -31.61 29.89
CA ALA A 681 -1.28 -32.79 29.75
C ALA A 681 -2.70 -32.54 30.30
N ASP A 682 -2.83 -31.90 31.45
CA ASP A 682 -4.11 -31.51 32.05
C ASP A 682 -4.84 -30.50 31.17
N LYS A 683 -4.12 -29.53 30.61
CA LYS A 683 -4.68 -28.58 29.65
C LYS A 683 -5.17 -29.29 28.38
N LEU A 684 -4.37 -30.20 27.80
CA LEU A 684 -4.76 -30.96 26.61
C LEU A 684 -5.94 -31.89 26.87
N ASN A 685 -6.02 -32.51 28.06
CA ASN A 685 -7.12 -33.37 28.46
C ASN A 685 -8.39 -32.56 28.76
N SER A 686 -8.27 -31.35 29.30
CA SER A 686 -9.41 -30.44 29.53
C SER A 686 -9.99 -29.87 28.24
N GLU A 687 -9.18 -29.80 27.17
CA GLU A 687 -9.58 -29.32 25.84
C GLU A 687 -10.00 -30.48 24.89
N ARG A 688 -9.95 -31.73 25.36
CA ARG A 688 -10.31 -32.91 24.56
C ARG A 688 -11.83 -33.01 24.41
N THR A 689 -12.33 -32.64 23.23
CA THR A 689 -13.72 -32.83 22.85
C THR A 689 -13.97 -34.32 22.60
N VAL A 690 -14.82 -34.94 23.42
CA VAL A 690 -15.30 -36.31 23.19
C VAL A 690 -16.57 -36.22 22.35
N ALA A 691 -16.55 -36.76 21.13
CA ALA A 691 -17.76 -36.95 20.35
C ALA A 691 -18.70 -37.89 21.12
N ILE A 692 -19.90 -37.41 21.47
CA ILE A 692 -20.95 -38.25 22.03
C ILE A 692 -21.39 -39.20 20.92
N LYS A 693 -21.03 -40.49 21.02
CA LYS A 693 -21.61 -41.53 20.18
C LYS A 693 -23.02 -41.82 20.70
N GLY A 694 -24.05 -41.40 19.96
CA GLY A 694 -25.43 -41.85 20.17
C GLY A 694 -26.55 -40.80 20.12
N VAL A 695 -26.46 -39.77 19.28
CA VAL A 695 -27.64 -39.03 18.78
C VAL A 695 -27.56 -38.99 17.27
#